data_AF-A0A4E9EDQ3-F1
#
_entry.id   AF-A0A4E9EDQ3-F1
#
_cell.length_a   1.000
_cell.length_b   1.000
_cell.length_c   1.000
_cell.angle_alpha   90.00
_cell.angle_beta   90.00
_cell.angle_gamma   90.00
#
_symmetry.space_group_name_H-M   'P 1'
#
loop_
_entity.id
_entity.type
_entity.pdbx_description
1 polymer ?
#
loop_
_entity_poly.entity_id
_entity_poly.type
_entity_poly.pdbx_seq_one_letter_code
_entity_poly.pdbx_strand_id
1 'polypeptide(L)'
;MTNYSTISDGNASTTRSAGDMSRPRRRGHKDGGYGGQATTLSSVVNLLNTSFQVVGAGTLAMPSVMSHMGIMLGVILIIWSGLTAAFGLYLQSRCARYLERGTASFFALSQITYPNAAVIFDAAIAIKCFGVGVSYMIIIGDLMPGVVLGFLSNANSAPYLVDRNFWITAFMLLIIPLSFLRRLDSLKYTSIVALVSIGYLIVLVIYHFASDKHADPGSIRVIQWGGAIETLSALPVVVFAYTCHQNMFSILNELKDNSPRSVVGVIGTSIGSASSIYIVVAITGYLTFGNAVVGNIVSMYPTGAASTIGKAAIVVLVTFSVPLQVHPCRASLDAVLKWRPNRNSSNNGRTATPLLPASPPGDHGSTAPMSDLRFAVITTFILTFAYMTALSVTSLDRVLAFVGSTGSTSISFILPGLFYYKISNPDSTYHQRLVKEDDDIDEDSSTSDVEESAALAQSTTSVRSGVSVVSNASTRSNRNSWRWRRKWRWDLEHIEHHHLRRMALALAIYGAVVMSTLGAKAAAALDQELMTTGAFSLDQLMELAGLAVSQAVYRLQPLESGRRVLVACGPGNNGGDGLVAARHLRQYGYNPTVFYPKRSKNDLYQRLAKQLEDLEVPFVDDFPSALKSTDHIIDAIFGEVREPFPAVIQALQETKLPITSVDAPSSWDIENGPPKSGLGSSFMPTALISLTAPKPLVKHFKGRHFIGGRFVTPSIAKKFDFEVPEYKGIDQVVEVEVSEQKL
;
A
#
# COMPACT_ATOMS: atom_id res chain seq x y z
N MET A 1 -59.09 1.43 -11.05
CA MET A 1 -59.87 2.68 -11.04
C MET A 1 -58.92 3.79 -11.45
N THR A 2 -58.88 4.09 -12.75
CA THR A 2 -59.50 5.28 -13.42
C THR A 2 -58.44 6.35 -13.61
N ASN A 3 -58.23 7.01 -14.74
CA ASN A 3 -58.60 6.87 -16.16
C ASN A 3 -58.06 8.17 -16.81
N TYR A 4 -57.46 8.09 -18.01
CA TYR A 4 -57.46 9.13 -19.08
C TYR A 4 -56.84 10.52 -18.77
N SER A 5 -56.36 11.35 -19.70
CA SER A 5 -56.52 11.47 -21.17
C SER A 5 -55.45 12.42 -21.73
N THR A 6 -54.96 12.09 -22.92
CA THR A 6 -54.38 12.98 -23.93
C THR A 6 -55.42 13.95 -24.50
N ILE A 7 -55.05 15.22 -24.77
CA ILE A 7 -55.75 16.13 -25.69
C ILE A 7 -54.72 16.87 -26.56
N SER A 8 -54.95 16.82 -27.87
CA SER A 8 -54.30 17.50 -28.98
C SER A 8 -54.98 18.84 -29.31
N ASP A 9 -54.40 19.54 -30.29
CA ASP A 9 -54.92 20.69 -31.06
C ASP A 9 -54.69 22.09 -30.43
N GLY A 10 -54.35 23.15 -31.17
CA GLY A 10 -54.23 23.35 -32.60
C GLY A 10 -53.71 24.76 -32.91
N ASN A 11 -53.26 24.95 -34.15
CA ASN A 11 -52.73 26.19 -34.73
C ASN A 11 -53.66 27.40 -34.59
N ALA A 12 -53.08 28.58 -34.31
CA ALA A 12 -53.62 29.86 -34.74
C ALA A 12 -52.49 30.83 -35.11
N SER A 13 -52.54 31.26 -36.36
CA SER A 13 -51.63 32.17 -37.07
C SER A 13 -51.83 33.64 -36.71
N THR A 14 -50.74 34.35 -36.44
CA THR A 14 -50.66 35.81 -36.65
C THR A 14 -49.33 36.18 -37.29
N THR A 15 -49.43 36.63 -38.54
CA THR A 15 -48.37 37.25 -39.35
C THR A 15 -47.98 38.63 -38.82
N ARG A 16 -46.68 38.92 -38.70
CA ARG A 16 -46.12 40.26 -38.97
C ARG A 16 -44.59 40.25 -39.16
N SER A 17 -44.21 40.83 -40.30
CA SER A 17 -42.98 41.60 -40.59
C SER A 17 -41.63 40.89 -40.62
N ALA A 18 -41.10 40.77 -41.85
CA ALA A 18 -39.70 40.46 -42.15
C ALA A 18 -38.78 41.58 -41.64
N GLY A 19 -37.74 41.18 -40.91
CA GLY A 19 -36.67 42.05 -40.44
C GLY A 19 -35.52 41.20 -39.91
N ASP A 20 -34.43 41.21 -40.67
CA ASP A 20 -33.06 40.87 -40.27
C ASP A 20 -32.71 39.40 -39.96
N MET A 21 -31.98 38.76 -40.90
CA MET A 21 -31.33 37.47 -40.70
C MET A 21 -30.04 37.64 -39.88
N SER A 22 -30.17 37.66 -38.56
CA SER A 22 -29.07 37.27 -37.68
C SER A 22 -29.43 35.94 -37.02
N ARG A 23 -28.73 34.87 -37.44
CA ARG A 23 -28.79 33.57 -36.75
C ARG A 23 -28.40 33.80 -35.29
N PRO A 24 -29.25 33.52 -34.29
CA PRO A 24 -28.78 33.48 -32.92
C PRO A 24 -27.82 32.29 -32.82
N ARG A 25 -26.54 32.59 -32.58
CA ARG A 25 -25.53 31.63 -32.15
C ARG A 25 -26.13 30.80 -31.01
N ARG A 26 -26.12 29.47 -31.19
CA ARG A 26 -26.54 28.48 -30.19
C ARG A 26 -25.85 28.78 -28.86
N ARG A 27 -26.58 29.40 -27.95
CA ARG A 27 -26.24 29.54 -26.53
C ARG A 27 -26.39 28.16 -25.89
N GLY A 28 -25.29 27.66 -25.31
CA GLY A 28 -25.27 26.55 -24.37
C GLY A 28 -25.61 25.19 -24.96
N HIS A 29 -24.63 24.30 -25.02
CA HIS A 29 -24.93 22.87 -24.96
C HIS A 29 -25.76 22.66 -23.68
N LYS A 30 -27.04 22.33 -23.83
CA LYS A 30 -27.84 21.81 -22.74
C LYS A 30 -27.20 20.48 -22.35
N ASP A 31 -26.44 20.49 -21.26
CA ASP A 31 -26.04 19.29 -20.53
C ASP A 31 -27.29 18.43 -20.34
N GLY A 32 -27.35 17.33 -21.08
CA GLY A 32 -28.37 16.32 -20.90
C GLY A 32 -28.20 15.66 -19.54
N GLY A 33 -28.99 16.07 -18.56
CA GLY A 33 -29.66 15.15 -17.64
C GLY A 33 -28.92 14.61 -16.40
N TYR A 34 -27.64 14.88 -16.15
CA TYR A 34 -26.98 14.48 -14.87
C TYR A 34 -26.03 15.55 -14.34
N GLY A 35 -26.59 16.63 -13.78
CA GLY A 35 -25.83 17.60 -12.99
C GLY A 35 -25.75 17.17 -11.53
N GLY A 36 -24.54 16.89 -11.03
CA GLY A 36 -24.31 16.61 -9.61
C GLY A 36 -24.81 17.73 -8.69
N GLN A 37 -25.35 17.38 -7.52
CA GLN A 37 -25.97 18.34 -6.58
C GLN A 37 -25.07 18.69 -5.38
N ALA A 38 -23.95 17.96 -5.18
CA ALA A 38 -23.12 18.11 -3.98
C ALA A 38 -22.22 19.36 -4.05
N THR A 39 -22.11 20.07 -2.92
CA THR A 39 -21.19 21.21 -2.77
C THR A 39 -19.75 20.72 -2.56
N THR A 40 -18.77 21.60 -2.82
CA THR A 40 -17.35 21.34 -2.55
C THR A 40 -17.11 20.95 -1.09
N LEU A 41 -17.78 21.62 -0.14
CA LEU A 41 -17.71 21.29 1.29
C LEU A 41 -18.28 19.91 1.60
N SER A 42 -19.45 19.56 1.06
CA SER A 42 -20.04 18.22 1.22
C SER A 42 -19.13 17.15 0.62
N SER A 43 -18.45 17.45 -0.47
CA SER A 43 -17.53 16.53 -1.14
C SER A 43 -16.24 16.34 -0.35
N VAL A 44 -15.71 17.41 0.27
CA VAL A 44 -14.63 17.33 1.26
C VAL A 44 -15.05 16.45 2.43
N VAL A 45 -16.23 16.69 3.02
CA VAL A 45 -16.74 15.89 4.14
C VAL A 45 -16.95 14.43 3.73
N ASN A 46 -17.43 14.14 2.52
CA ASN A 46 -17.60 12.77 2.04
C ASN A 46 -16.27 12.08 1.76
N LEU A 47 -15.31 12.76 1.14
CA LEU A 47 -13.96 12.24 0.90
C LEU A 47 -13.22 12.02 2.22
N LEU A 48 -13.37 12.96 3.16
CA LEU A 48 -12.87 12.85 4.51
C LEU A 48 -13.54 11.74 5.28
N ASN A 49 -14.85 11.59 5.22
CA ASN A 49 -15.54 10.50 5.91
C ASN A 49 -15.12 9.14 5.35
N THR A 50 -14.96 9.05 4.03
CA THR A 50 -14.40 7.86 3.38
C THR A 50 -12.98 7.58 3.83
N SER A 51 -12.12 8.61 3.82
CA SER A 51 -10.76 8.47 4.30
C SER A 51 -10.86 8.04 5.76
N PHE A 52 -11.51 8.80 6.64
CA PHE A 52 -11.78 8.53 8.06
C PHE A 52 -12.29 7.14 8.37
N GLN A 53 -13.09 6.54 7.50
CA GLN A 53 -13.49 5.15 7.62
C GLN A 53 -12.29 4.20 7.44
N VAL A 54 -11.48 4.36 6.39
CA VAL A 54 -10.26 3.58 6.14
C VAL A 54 -9.14 3.93 7.15
N VAL A 55 -8.91 5.22 7.35
CA VAL A 55 -8.14 5.92 8.38
C VAL A 55 -8.52 5.45 9.79
N GLY A 56 -9.77 5.07 10.08
CA GLY A 56 -10.19 4.65 11.41
C GLY A 56 -9.39 3.45 11.90
N ALA A 57 -9.15 2.47 11.01
CA ALA A 57 -8.25 1.36 11.28
C ALA A 57 -6.76 1.76 11.14
N GLY A 58 -6.43 2.60 10.16
CA GLY A 58 -5.04 3.06 9.94
C GLY A 58 -4.47 3.92 11.08
N THR A 59 -5.28 4.81 11.66
CA THR A 59 -4.95 5.73 12.77
C THR A 59 -4.55 4.95 14.02
N LEU A 60 -5.20 3.82 14.27
CA LEU A 60 -4.93 2.96 15.41
C LEU A 60 -3.53 2.33 15.34
N ALA A 61 -3.01 2.12 14.13
CA ALA A 61 -1.69 1.56 13.87
C ALA A 61 -0.60 2.62 13.66
N MET A 62 -0.94 3.90 13.51
CA MET A 62 0.05 4.98 13.27
C MET A 62 1.12 5.10 14.37
N PRO A 63 0.78 4.98 15.67
CA PRO A 63 1.79 4.98 16.73
C PRO A 63 2.77 3.79 16.62
N SER A 64 2.32 2.63 16.13
CA SER A 64 3.17 1.45 15.92
C SER A 64 4.14 1.66 14.75
N VAL A 65 3.76 2.42 13.72
CA VAL A 65 4.71 2.82 12.66
C VAL A 65 5.87 3.66 13.23
N MET A 66 5.59 4.52 14.20
CA MET A 66 6.61 5.35 14.85
C MET A 66 7.57 4.53 15.72
N SER A 67 7.13 3.42 16.32
CA SER A 67 8.01 2.57 17.14
C SER A 67 9.08 1.85 16.32
N HIS A 68 8.76 1.49 15.07
CA HIS A 68 9.72 0.87 14.15
C HIS A 68 10.70 1.88 13.51
N MET A 69 10.20 3.07 13.15
CA MET A 69 10.94 4.02 12.30
C MET A 69 11.53 5.22 13.04
N GLY A 70 11.05 5.48 14.25
CA GLY A 70 11.30 6.71 15.00
C GLY A 70 10.45 7.89 14.52
N ILE A 71 10.36 8.93 15.36
CA ILE A 71 9.45 10.06 15.15
C ILE A 71 9.76 10.83 13.85
N MET A 72 11.03 11.17 13.61
CA MET A 72 11.40 12.01 12.46
C MET A 72 11.09 11.31 11.13
N LEU A 73 11.54 10.07 10.98
CA LEU A 73 11.36 9.31 9.75
C LEU A 73 9.89 8.94 9.55
N GLY A 74 9.16 8.60 10.61
CA GLY A 74 7.73 8.32 10.53
C GLY A 74 6.91 9.54 10.07
N VAL A 75 7.23 10.75 10.55
CA VAL A 75 6.55 11.98 10.09
C VAL A 75 6.83 12.25 8.61
N ILE A 76 8.08 12.10 8.17
CA ILE A 76 8.46 12.24 6.76
C ILE A 76 7.68 11.22 5.91
N LEU A 77 7.58 9.97 6.37
CA LEU A 77 6.86 8.92 5.66
C LEU A 77 5.36 9.19 5.54
N ILE A 78 4.72 9.69 6.60
CA ILE A 78 3.30 10.07 6.61
C ILE A 78 3.06 11.18 5.59
N ILE A 79 3.88 12.24 5.60
CA ILE A 79 3.77 13.37 4.66
C ILE A 79 4.00 12.88 3.23
N TRP A 80 5.04 12.08 2.98
CA TRP A 80 5.36 11.53 1.66
C TRP A 80 4.23 10.65 1.11
N SER A 81 3.67 9.78 1.96
CA SER A 81 2.55 8.91 1.59
C SER A 81 1.29 9.73 1.30
N GLY A 82 1.03 10.78 2.06
CA GLY A 82 -0.07 11.72 1.79
C GLY A 82 0.08 12.45 0.46
N LEU A 83 1.29 12.95 0.15
CA LEU A 83 1.57 13.63 -1.13
C LEU A 83 1.41 12.69 -2.33
N THR A 84 1.95 11.47 -2.25
CA THR A 84 1.83 10.48 -3.32
C THR A 84 0.38 10.00 -3.49
N ALA A 85 -0.38 9.83 -2.41
CA ALA A 85 -1.80 9.49 -2.46
C ALA A 85 -2.64 10.63 -3.08
N ALA A 86 -2.40 11.88 -2.70
CA ALA A 86 -3.04 13.05 -3.28
C ALA A 86 -2.76 13.15 -4.79
N PHE A 87 -1.52 12.87 -5.20
CA PHE A 87 -1.16 12.82 -6.61
C PHE A 87 -1.90 11.68 -7.35
N GLY A 88 -2.04 10.50 -6.73
CA GLY A 88 -2.86 9.41 -7.28
C GLY A 88 -4.34 9.80 -7.47
N LEU A 89 -4.95 10.47 -6.49
CA LEU A 89 -6.32 10.99 -6.60
C LEU A 89 -6.45 12.04 -7.71
N TYR A 90 -5.45 12.91 -7.84
CA TYR A 90 -5.41 13.91 -8.90
C TYR A 90 -5.38 13.25 -10.29
N LEU A 91 -4.49 12.27 -10.50
CA LEU A 91 -4.44 11.51 -11.75
C LEU A 91 -5.75 10.79 -12.06
N GLN A 92 -6.39 10.20 -11.04
CA GLN A 92 -7.69 9.55 -11.21
C GLN A 92 -8.79 10.54 -11.62
N SER A 93 -8.80 11.74 -11.05
CA SER A 93 -9.76 12.79 -11.43
C SER A 93 -9.55 13.29 -12.86
N ARG A 94 -8.30 13.40 -13.32
CA ARG A 94 -7.98 13.71 -14.72
C ARG A 94 -8.43 12.59 -15.65
N CYS A 95 -8.25 11.33 -15.27
CA CYS A 95 -8.75 10.20 -16.05
C CYS A 95 -10.29 10.16 -16.12
N ALA A 96 -10.97 10.64 -15.06
CA ALA A 96 -12.44 10.72 -15.05
C ALA A 96 -13.01 11.68 -16.09
N ARG A 97 -12.25 12.71 -16.50
CA ARG A 97 -12.66 13.64 -17.57
C ARG A 97 -12.81 12.97 -18.94
N TYR A 98 -12.21 11.80 -19.14
CA TYR A 98 -12.32 11.02 -20.39
C TYR A 98 -13.57 10.13 -20.42
N LEU A 99 -14.39 10.15 -19.38
CA LEU A 99 -15.63 9.40 -19.24
C LEU A 99 -16.82 10.35 -19.23
N GLU A 100 -17.98 9.86 -19.66
CA GLU A 100 -19.22 10.64 -19.58
C GLU A 100 -19.59 10.94 -18.12
N ARG A 101 -20.11 12.14 -17.88
CA ARG A 101 -20.44 12.61 -16.53
C ARG A 101 -21.55 11.75 -15.93
N GLY A 102 -21.33 11.22 -14.72
CA GLY A 102 -22.30 10.35 -14.02
C GLY A 102 -22.06 8.85 -14.19
N THR A 103 -21.26 8.41 -15.17
CA THR A 103 -20.95 6.98 -15.40
C THR A 103 -19.49 6.62 -15.07
N ALA A 104 -18.69 7.59 -14.62
CA ALA A 104 -17.29 7.37 -14.30
C ALA A 104 -17.11 6.31 -13.21
N SER A 105 -16.32 5.29 -13.50
CA SER A 105 -15.98 4.19 -12.59
C SER A 105 -14.65 3.55 -13.00
N PHE A 106 -14.00 2.83 -12.08
CA PHE A 106 -12.77 2.07 -12.37
C PHE A 106 -12.97 1.07 -13.50
N PHE A 107 -14.12 0.39 -13.52
CA PHE A 107 -14.48 -0.54 -14.57
C PHE A 107 -14.57 0.16 -15.93
N ALA A 108 -15.34 1.25 -16.03
CA ALA A 108 -15.48 1.99 -17.28
C ALA A 108 -14.13 2.53 -17.80
N LEU A 109 -13.28 3.02 -16.91
CA LEU A 109 -11.93 3.48 -17.25
C LEU A 109 -11.03 2.33 -17.73
N SER A 110 -11.12 1.17 -17.10
CA SER A 110 -10.33 -0.02 -17.45
C SER A 110 -10.71 -0.58 -18.83
N GLN A 111 -11.98 -0.53 -19.21
CA GLN A 111 -12.45 -0.99 -20.53
C GLN A 111 -11.89 -0.14 -21.67
N ILE A 112 -11.72 1.17 -21.44
CA ILE A 112 -11.16 2.11 -22.42
C ILE A 112 -9.63 1.97 -22.52
N THR A 113 -8.97 1.66 -21.40
CA THR A 113 -7.50 1.62 -21.33
C THR A 113 -6.93 0.22 -21.51
N TYR A 114 -7.17 -0.70 -20.58
CA TYR A 114 -6.61 -2.04 -20.55
C TYR A 114 -7.71 -3.10 -20.33
N PRO A 115 -8.52 -3.40 -21.35
CA PRO A 115 -9.70 -4.28 -21.21
C PRO A 115 -9.35 -5.70 -20.74
N ASN A 116 -8.17 -6.22 -21.12
CA ASN A 116 -7.71 -7.54 -20.67
C ASN A 116 -7.13 -7.54 -19.24
N ALA A 117 -6.70 -6.37 -18.73
CA ALA A 117 -6.16 -6.24 -17.37
C ALA A 117 -7.21 -5.75 -16.35
N ALA A 118 -8.43 -5.43 -16.80
CA ALA A 118 -9.55 -4.99 -15.96
C ALA A 118 -9.79 -5.93 -14.76
N VAL A 119 -9.65 -7.25 -14.96
CA VAL A 119 -9.80 -8.26 -13.90
C VAL A 119 -8.82 -8.06 -12.76
N ILE A 120 -7.56 -7.75 -13.08
CA ILE A 120 -6.50 -7.57 -12.07
C ILE A 120 -6.85 -6.37 -11.19
N PHE A 121 -7.40 -5.33 -11.81
CA PHE A 121 -7.76 -4.09 -11.15
C PHE A 121 -9.01 -4.24 -10.28
N ASP A 122 -10.05 -4.89 -10.79
CA ASP A 122 -11.23 -5.23 -9.98
C ASP A 122 -10.89 -6.21 -8.86
N ALA A 123 -10.01 -7.20 -9.10
CA ALA A 123 -9.52 -8.09 -8.06
C ALA A 123 -8.76 -7.33 -6.95
N ALA A 124 -7.93 -6.34 -7.30
CA ALA A 124 -7.26 -5.50 -6.32
C ALA A 124 -8.24 -4.67 -5.46
N ILE A 125 -9.31 -4.14 -6.07
CA ILE A 125 -10.40 -3.45 -5.34
C ILE A 125 -11.14 -4.42 -4.41
N ALA A 126 -11.44 -5.63 -4.89
CA ALA A 126 -12.08 -6.66 -4.07
C ALA A 126 -11.21 -7.06 -2.87
N ILE A 127 -9.91 -7.34 -3.08
CA ILE A 127 -8.95 -7.66 -2.01
C ILE A 127 -8.86 -6.52 -1.00
N LYS A 128 -8.79 -5.27 -1.47
CA LYS A 128 -8.75 -4.10 -0.59
C LYS A 128 -9.98 -4.02 0.28
N CYS A 129 -11.17 -4.04 -0.33
CA CYS A 129 -12.43 -3.86 0.39
C CYS A 129 -12.69 -5.02 1.37
N PHE A 130 -12.39 -6.25 0.94
CA PHE A 130 -12.46 -7.44 1.78
C PHE A 130 -11.56 -7.30 3.02
N GLY A 131 -10.30 -6.96 2.81
CA GLY A 131 -9.33 -6.86 3.89
C GLY A 131 -9.65 -5.74 4.90
N VAL A 132 -10.11 -4.57 4.43
CA VAL A 132 -10.63 -3.51 5.32
C VAL A 132 -11.80 -4.03 6.16
N GLY A 133 -12.72 -4.79 5.56
CA GLY A 133 -13.85 -5.41 6.26
C GLY A 133 -13.41 -6.40 7.35
N VAL A 134 -12.38 -7.22 7.06
CA VAL A 134 -11.76 -8.12 8.04
C VAL A 134 -11.11 -7.34 9.18
N SER A 135 -10.38 -6.25 8.89
CA SER A 135 -9.77 -5.40 9.91
C SER A 135 -10.81 -4.82 10.88
N TYR A 136 -11.98 -4.42 10.38
CA TYR A 136 -13.07 -3.96 11.23
C TYR A 136 -13.61 -5.07 12.14
N MET A 137 -13.70 -6.32 11.67
CA MET A 137 -14.11 -7.45 12.52
C MET A 137 -13.10 -7.71 13.65
N ILE A 138 -11.80 -7.64 13.32
CA ILE A 138 -10.72 -7.78 14.29
C ILE A 138 -10.81 -6.67 15.35
N ILE A 139 -11.01 -5.41 14.93
CA ILE A 139 -11.17 -4.28 15.85
C ILE A 139 -12.36 -4.47 16.81
N ILE A 140 -13.50 -5.01 16.33
CA ILE A 140 -14.64 -5.33 17.20
C ILE A 140 -14.25 -6.37 18.24
N GLY A 141 -13.62 -7.48 17.81
CA GLY A 141 -13.19 -8.55 18.70
C GLY A 141 -12.18 -8.10 19.75
N ASP A 142 -11.29 -7.18 19.40
CA ASP A 142 -10.22 -6.73 20.30
C ASP A 142 -10.70 -5.63 21.28
N LEU A 143 -11.68 -4.80 20.89
CA LEU A 143 -12.16 -3.69 21.72
C LEU A 143 -13.35 -4.06 22.60
N MET A 144 -14.25 -4.95 22.15
CA MET A 144 -15.47 -5.29 22.89
C MET A 144 -15.25 -5.88 24.29
N PRO A 145 -14.28 -6.81 24.51
CA PRO A 145 -13.96 -7.27 25.85
C PRO A 145 -13.63 -6.12 26.81
N GLY A 146 -12.86 -5.13 26.34
CA GLY A 146 -12.52 -3.93 27.10
C GLY A 146 -13.72 -3.02 27.38
N VAL A 147 -14.67 -2.92 26.44
CA VAL A 147 -15.92 -2.14 26.63
C VAL A 147 -16.78 -2.77 27.73
N VAL A 148 -16.93 -4.10 27.69
CA VAL A 148 -17.78 -4.84 28.62
C VAL A 148 -17.20 -4.80 30.02
N LEU A 149 -15.89 -4.98 30.17
CA LEU A 149 -15.20 -4.84 31.45
C LEU A 149 -15.34 -3.43 32.04
N GLY A 150 -15.37 -2.39 31.19
CA GLY A 150 -15.53 -1.01 31.63
C GLY A 150 -16.94 -0.67 32.12
N PHE A 151 -18.00 -1.25 31.53
CA PHE A 151 -19.39 -1.02 31.94
C PHE A 151 -19.92 -2.00 32.99
N LEU A 152 -19.44 -3.24 32.95
CA LEU A 152 -19.87 -4.33 33.83
C LEU A 152 -18.66 -4.83 34.61
N SER A 153 -18.43 -4.27 35.80
CA SER A 153 -17.35 -4.69 36.70
C SER A 153 -17.42 -6.17 37.12
N ASN A 154 -18.61 -6.79 37.05
CA ASN A 154 -18.83 -8.22 37.31
C ASN A 154 -18.69 -9.12 36.07
N ALA A 155 -18.24 -8.60 34.92
CA ALA A 155 -18.13 -9.38 33.69
C ALA A 155 -17.09 -10.52 33.77
N ASN A 156 -16.14 -10.45 34.70
CA ASN A 156 -15.17 -11.52 34.96
C ASN A 156 -15.82 -12.85 35.39
N SER A 157 -17.06 -12.81 35.88
CA SER A 157 -17.82 -14.00 36.29
C SER A 157 -18.32 -14.83 35.09
N ALA A 158 -18.28 -14.29 33.87
CA ALA A 158 -18.76 -14.92 32.66
C ALA A 158 -17.62 -14.98 31.60
N PRO A 159 -16.89 -16.10 31.50
CA PRO A 159 -15.71 -16.21 30.62
C PRO A 159 -16.00 -15.91 29.14
N TYR A 160 -17.22 -16.16 28.69
CA TYR A 160 -17.64 -15.90 27.30
C TYR A 160 -17.73 -14.39 26.96
N LEU A 161 -17.93 -13.51 27.95
CA LEU A 161 -18.01 -12.05 27.72
C LEU A 161 -16.65 -11.40 27.49
N VAL A 162 -15.57 -12.09 27.88
CA VAL A 162 -14.19 -11.63 27.70
C VAL A 162 -13.56 -12.25 26.43
N ASP A 163 -14.21 -13.26 25.84
CA ASP A 163 -13.74 -13.89 24.62
C ASP A 163 -13.97 -13.01 23.38
N ARG A 164 -12.91 -12.79 22.59
CA ARG A 164 -12.96 -12.02 21.35
C ARG A 164 -13.84 -12.70 20.29
N ASN A 165 -13.81 -14.03 20.22
CA ASN A 165 -14.49 -14.80 19.17
C ASN A 165 -16.01 -14.74 19.35
N PHE A 166 -16.48 -14.72 20.59
CA PHE A 166 -17.87 -14.46 20.94
C PHE A 166 -18.36 -13.13 20.37
N TRP A 167 -17.61 -12.04 20.57
CA TRP A 167 -18.01 -10.71 20.10
C TRP A 167 -17.98 -10.56 18.57
N ILE A 168 -16.98 -11.15 17.91
CA ILE A 168 -16.94 -11.19 16.43
C ILE A 168 -18.20 -11.87 15.90
N THR A 169 -18.61 -12.98 16.52
CA THR A 169 -19.81 -13.74 16.11
C THR A 169 -21.10 -12.98 16.39
N ALA A 170 -21.21 -12.34 17.57
CA ALA A 170 -22.38 -11.55 17.93
C ALA A 170 -22.60 -10.36 17.00
N PHE A 171 -21.54 -9.62 16.66
CA PHE A 171 -21.63 -8.50 15.73
C PHE A 171 -21.82 -8.95 14.27
N MET A 172 -21.34 -10.13 13.89
CA MET A 172 -21.62 -10.68 12.56
C MET A 172 -23.12 -10.87 12.34
N LEU A 173 -23.88 -11.33 13.34
CA LEU A 173 -25.34 -11.43 13.26
C LEU A 173 -26.03 -10.07 13.05
N LEU A 174 -25.46 -8.99 13.57
CA LEU A 174 -25.94 -7.63 13.35
C LEU A 174 -25.56 -7.09 11.95
N ILE A 175 -24.38 -7.44 11.44
CA ILE A 175 -23.82 -6.91 10.20
C ILE A 175 -24.42 -7.58 8.96
N ILE A 176 -24.81 -8.86 9.07
CA ILE A 176 -25.48 -9.60 8.00
C ILE A 176 -26.68 -8.81 7.46
N PRO A 177 -27.75 -8.52 8.23
CA PRO A 177 -28.93 -7.84 7.68
C PRO A 177 -28.60 -6.47 7.07
N LEU A 178 -27.63 -5.74 7.64
CA LEU A 178 -27.20 -4.44 7.11
C LEU A 178 -26.48 -4.56 5.75
N SER A 179 -25.74 -5.64 5.53
CA SER A 179 -24.97 -5.87 4.30
C SER A 179 -25.83 -6.37 3.12
N PHE A 180 -27.03 -6.88 3.40
CA PHE A 180 -28.00 -7.28 2.37
C PHE A 180 -28.86 -6.11 1.87
N LEU A 181 -28.79 -4.93 2.50
CA LEU A 181 -29.49 -3.75 2.02
C LEU A 181 -28.94 -3.30 0.66
N ARG A 182 -29.82 -3.18 -0.34
CA ARG A 182 -29.42 -2.81 -1.72
C ARG A 182 -29.00 -1.36 -1.86
N ARG A 183 -29.57 -0.48 -1.04
CA ARG A 183 -29.30 0.95 -1.03
C ARG A 183 -29.05 1.37 0.42
N LEU A 184 -27.98 2.14 0.63
CA LEU A 184 -27.53 2.60 1.94
C LEU A 184 -27.88 4.09 2.14
N ASP A 185 -28.97 4.56 1.53
CA ASP A 185 -29.42 5.96 1.58
C ASP A 185 -29.71 6.44 3.02
N SER A 186 -30.01 5.50 3.92
CA SER A 186 -30.25 5.75 5.35
C SER A 186 -28.96 5.92 6.19
N LEU A 187 -27.79 5.51 5.68
CA LEU A 187 -26.51 5.62 6.39
C LEU A 187 -25.89 7.03 6.32
N LYS A 188 -26.55 8.02 5.74
CA LYS A 188 -26.09 9.42 5.80
C LYS A 188 -25.83 9.90 7.25
N TYR A 189 -26.55 9.36 8.22
CA TYR A 189 -26.35 9.65 9.64
C TYR A 189 -25.16 8.91 10.25
N THR A 190 -24.78 7.74 9.71
CA THR A 190 -23.61 7.00 10.21
C THR A 190 -22.31 7.72 9.87
N SER A 191 -22.29 8.52 8.80
CA SER A 191 -21.17 9.42 8.49
C SER A 191 -20.92 10.47 9.57
N ILE A 192 -21.99 10.99 10.18
CA ILE A 192 -21.88 11.95 11.30
C ILE A 192 -21.35 11.23 12.54
N VAL A 193 -21.90 10.05 12.85
CA VAL A 193 -21.44 9.21 13.96
C VAL A 193 -19.96 8.85 13.79
N ALA A 194 -19.53 8.55 12.57
CA ALA A 194 -18.14 8.26 12.25
C ALA A 194 -17.20 9.43 12.55
N LEU A 195 -17.57 10.64 12.09
CA LEU A 195 -16.81 11.85 12.31
C LEU A 195 -16.70 12.19 13.82
N VAL A 196 -17.81 12.06 14.56
CA VAL A 196 -17.82 12.28 16.01
C VAL A 196 -16.96 11.25 16.75
N SER A 197 -17.04 9.97 16.36
CA SER A 197 -16.26 8.90 16.99
C SER A 197 -14.75 9.09 16.81
N ILE A 198 -14.32 9.55 15.64
CA ILE A 198 -12.91 9.83 15.36
C ILE A 198 -12.46 11.12 16.05
N GLY A 199 -13.29 12.16 16.07
CA GLY A 199 -13.04 13.36 16.87
C GLY A 199 -12.82 13.02 18.34
N TYR A 200 -13.68 12.16 18.90
CA TYR A 200 -13.54 11.66 20.27
C TYR A 200 -12.25 10.87 20.47
N LEU A 201 -11.87 10.00 19.54
CA LEU A 201 -10.62 9.25 19.58
C LEU A 201 -9.40 10.19 19.67
N ILE A 202 -9.36 11.24 18.83
CA ILE A 202 -8.26 12.20 18.83
C ILE A 202 -8.15 12.88 20.20
N VAL A 203 -9.28 13.33 20.75
CA VAL A 203 -9.33 13.95 22.09
C VAL A 203 -8.88 12.97 23.16
N LEU A 204 -9.29 11.70 23.09
CA LEU A 204 -8.91 10.65 24.04
C LEU A 204 -7.39 10.41 24.04
N VAL A 205 -6.78 10.29 22.86
CA VAL A 205 -5.33 10.08 22.73
C VAL A 205 -4.55 11.27 23.29
N ILE A 206 -4.97 12.50 22.97
CA ILE A 206 -4.35 13.73 23.49
C ILE A 206 -4.51 13.84 25.01
N TYR A 207 -5.69 13.48 25.53
CA TYR A 207 -5.96 13.50 26.96
C TYR A 207 -5.06 12.52 27.72
N HIS A 208 -4.96 11.27 27.26
CA HIS A 208 -4.08 10.29 27.88
C HIS A 208 -2.60 10.72 27.81
N PHE A 209 -2.16 11.29 26.69
CA PHE A 209 -0.82 11.88 26.61
C PHE A 209 -0.58 13.00 27.64
N ALA A 210 -1.57 13.86 27.88
CA ALA A 210 -1.44 14.99 28.82
C ALA A 210 -1.61 14.60 30.30
N SER A 211 -2.43 13.58 30.58
CA SER A 211 -2.85 13.21 31.94
C SER A 211 -2.04 12.04 32.51
N ASP A 212 -1.65 11.06 31.70
CA ASP A 212 -0.91 9.88 32.18
C ASP A 212 0.57 10.19 32.29
N LYS A 213 1.01 10.64 33.48
CA LYS A 213 2.43 10.84 33.80
C LYS A 213 3.23 9.54 34.02
N HIS A 214 2.63 8.35 33.85
CA HIS A 214 3.08 7.09 34.46
C HIS A 214 3.09 5.86 33.52
N ALA A 215 3.40 6.02 32.24
CA ALA A 215 3.95 4.90 31.48
C ALA A 215 5.44 5.16 31.35
N ASP A 216 6.29 4.29 31.92
CA ASP A 216 7.74 4.35 31.71
C ASP A 216 7.95 4.14 30.20
N PRO A 217 8.16 5.20 29.39
CA PRO A 217 8.06 5.08 27.95
C PRO A 217 9.31 4.33 27.54
N GLY A 218 9.16 3.05 27.18
CA GLY A 218 10.29 2.28 26.65
C GLY A 218 11.05 3.11 25.60
N SER A 219 12.37 2.98 25.55
CA SER A 219 13.30 3.89 24.85
C SER A 219 12.74 4.64 23.64
N ILE A 220 12.45 5.94 23.78
CA ILE A 220 11.89 6.75 22.68
C ILE A 220 12.94 6.92 21.57
N ARG A 221 12.64 6.43 20.37
CA ARG A 221 13.48 6.59 19.19
C ARG A 221 13.08 7.86 18.44
N VAL A 222 13.86 8.92 18.60
CA VAL A 222 13.61 10.18 17.88
C VAL A 222 14.19 10.13 16.46
N ILE A 223 15.45 9.70 16.35
CA ILE A 223 16.23 9.67 15.09
C ILE A 223 16.69 8.25 14.72
N GLN A 224 16.78 7.34 15.68
CA GLN A 224 17.24 5.97 15.44
C GLN A 224 16.16 5.13 14.74
N TRP A 225 16.39 4.79 13.47
CA TRP A 225 15.55 3.86 12.72
C TRP A 225 15.90 2.39 13.05
N GLY A 226 14.91 1.50 13.05
CA GLY A 226 15.10 0.06 13.24
C GLY A 226 15.70 -0.67 12.02
N GLY A 227 15.86 0.03 10.89
CA GLY A 227 16.48 -0.47 9.66
C GLY A 227 15.59 -0.29 8.42
N ALA A 228 16.17 -0.55 7.23
CA ALA A 228 15.46 -0.42 5.95
C ALA A 228 14.30 -1.43 5.83
N ILE A 229 14.47 -2.65 6.35
CA ILE A 229 13.46 -3.71 6.30
C ILE A 229 12.24 -3.33 7.15
N GLU A 230 12.45 -2.86 8.38
CA GLU A 230 11.36 -2.40 9.25
C GLU A 230 10.60 -1.23 8.63
N THR A 231 11.32 -0.26 8.06
CA THR A 231 10.76 0.88 7.32
C THR A 231 9.86 0.44 6.17
N LEU A 232 10.34 -0.47 5.33
CA LEU A 232 9.58 -1.01 4.20
C LEU A 232 8.40 -1.86 4.66
N SER A 233 8.47 -2.46 5.86
CA SER A 233 7.38 -3.25 6.43
C SER A 233 6.21 -2.41 6.94
N ALA A 234 6.48 -1.16 7.36
CA ALA A 234 5.51 -0.21 7.90
C ALA A 234 4.90 0.71 6.83
N LEU A 235 5.62 0.96 5.72
CA LEU A 235 5.14 1.75 4.59
C LEU A 235 3.75 1.30 4.06
N PRO A 236 3.47 0.01 3.84
CA PRO A 236 2.15 -0.46 3.44
C PRO A 236 1.01 -0.05 4.39
N VAL A 237 1.26 -0.02 5.70
CA VAL A 237 0.27 0.39 6.71
C VAL A 237 -0.06 1.87 6.56
N VAL A 238 0.95 2.71 6.28
CA VAL A 238 0.75 4.14 6.02
C VAL A 238 0.02 4.36 4.69
N VAL A 239 0.40 3.63 3.63
CA VAL A 239 -0.26 3.69 2.32
C VAL A 239 -1.73 3.29 2.42
N PHE A 240 -2.02 2.22 3.16
CA PHE A 240 -3.38 1.79 3.46
C PHE A 240 -4.21 2.94 4.06
N ALA A 241 -3.65 3.64 5.03
CA ALA A 241 -4.33 4.70 5.75
C ALA A 241 -4.73 5.89 4.84
N TYR A 242 -3.97 6.15 3.76
CA TYR A 242 -4.30 7.19 2.78
C TYR A 242 -5.16 6.71 1.61
N THR A 243 -5.63 5.46 1.62
CA THR A 243 -6.40 4.90 0.51
C THR A 243 -7.87 5.32 0.57
N CYS A 244 -8.28 6.29 -0.24
CA CYS A 244 -9.69 6.66 -0.45
C CYS A 244 -10.13 6.68 -1.92
N HIS A 245 -9.23 6.26 -2.83
CA HIS A 245 -9.35 6.30 -4.29
C HIS A 245 -10.59 5.59 -4.85
N GLN A 246 -11.07 4.53 -4.18
CA GLN A 246 -12.25 3.77 -4.64
C GLN A 246 -13.52 4.64 -4.75
N ASN A 247 -13.69 5.63 -3.86
CA ASN A 247 -14.88 6.49 -3.83
C ASN A 247 -14.71 7.80 -4.61
N MET A 248 -13.51 8.07 -5.15
CA MET A 248 -13.23 9.32 -5.83
C MET A 248 -14.13 9.52 -7.06
N PHE A 249 -14.42 8.47 -7.83
CA PHE A 249 -15.34 8.57 -8.98
C PHE A 249 -16.78 8.91 -8.57
N SER A 250 -17.28 8.33 -7.47
CA SER A 250 -18.60 8.66 -6.93
C SER A 250 -18.69 10.15 -6.55
N ILE A 251 -17.64 10.68 -5.91
CA ILE A 251 -17.57 12.09 -5.53
C ILE A 251 -17.55 12.99 -6.77
N LEU A 252 -16.79 12.64 -7.80
CA LEU A 252 -16.75 13.40 -9.05
C LEU A 252 -18.10 13.41 -9.79
N ASN A 253 -18.84 12.30 -9.73
CA ASN A 253 -20.17 12.20 -10.31
C ASN A 253 -21.22 13.03 -9.54
N GLU A 254 -21.07 13.17 -8.22
CA GLU A 254 -21.98 13.94 -7.35
C GLU A 254 -21.65 15.44 -7.29
N LEU A 255 -20.41 15.84 -7.60
CA LEU A 255 -19.91 17.20 -7.46
C LEU A 255 -20.58 18.18 -8.45
N LYS A 256 -21.15 19.26 -7.90
CA LYS A 256 -21.80 20.33 -8.67
C LYS A 256 -20.83 21.07 -9.59
N ASP A 257 -19.73 21.57 -9.02
CA ASP A 257 -18.63 22.19 -9.77
C ASP A 257 -17.47 21.21 -9.92
N ASN A 258 -17.38 20.56 -11.07
CA ASN A 258 -16.32 19.62 -11.42
C ASN A 258 -15.10 20.33 -12.06
N SER A 259 -14.89 21.63 -11.79
CA SER A 259 -13.70 22.34 -12.24
C SER A 259 -12.42 21.75 -11.61
N PRO A 260 -11.30 21.71 -12.35
CA PRO A 260 -10.01 21.22 -11.84
C PRO A 260 -9.59 21.88 -10.52
N ARG A 261 -9.88 23.18 -10.36
CA ARG A 261 -9.63 23.93 -9.12
C ARG A 261 -10.44 23.43 -7.94
N SER A 262 -11.74 23.20 -8.14
CA SER A 262 -12.64 22.65 -7.12
C SER A 262 -12.15 21.26 -6.69
N VAL A 263 -11.84 20.39 -7.65
CA VAL A 263 -11.38 19.01 -7.38
C VAL A 263 -10.03 18.99 -6.64
N VAL A 264 -9.04 19.78 -7.05
CA VAL A 264 -7.76 19.87 -6.34
C VAL A 264 -7.96 20.45 -4.93
N GLY A 265 -8.84 21.43 -4.77
CA GLY A 265 -9.22 21.96 -3.46
C GLY A 265 -9.83 20.89 -2.55
N VAL A 266 -10.70 20.02 -3.08
CA VAL A 266 -11.28 18.89 -2.35
C VAL A 266 -10.21 17.89 -1.91
N ILE A 267 -9.34 17.48 -2.83
CA ILE A 267 -8.25 16.53 -2.55
C ILE A 267 -7.29 17.12 -1.50
N GLY A 268 -6.81 18.34 -1.71
CA GLY A 268 -5.84 19.00 -0.84
C GLY A 268 -6.36 19.22 0.57
N THR A 269 -7.60 19.69 0.72
CA THR A 269 -8.22 19.89 2.03
C THR A 269 -8.44 18.57 2.76
N SER A 270 -8.85 17.52 2.04
CA SER A 270 -9.15 16.21 2.64
C SER A 270 -7.88 15.46 3.06
N ILE A 271 -6.89 15.34 2.17
CA ILE A 271 -5.63 14.66 2.47
C ILE A 271 -4.79 15.46 3.46
N GLY A 272 -4.81 16.79 3.37
CA GLY A 272 -4.11 17.68 4.31
C GLY A 272 -4.62 17.52 5.74
N SER A 273 -5.94 17.60 5.95
CA SER A 273 -6.53 17.43 7.29
C SER A 273 -6.36 16.01 7.83
N ALA A 274 -6.46 14.96 7.00
CA ALA A 274 -6.14 13.60 7.40
C ALA A 274 -4.67 13.46 7.85
N SER A 275 -3.73 14.06 7.11
CA SER A 275 -2.31 14.04 7.46
C SER A 275 -2.01 14.71 8.79
N SER A 276 -2.62 15.87 9.06
CA SER A 276 -2.47 16.54 10.35
C SER A 276 -2.95 15.66 11.51
N ILE A 277 -4.11 15.01 11.36
CA ILE A 277 -4.65 14.10 12.37
C ILE A 277 -3.72 12.91 12.60
N TYR A 278 -3.21 12.30 11.52
CA TYR A 278 -2.27 11.19 11.63
C TYR A 278 -1.00 11.56 12.37
N ILE A 279 -0.41 12.71 12.06
CA ILE A 279 0.80 13.17 12.73
C ILE A 279 0.54 13.39 14.22
N VAL A 280 -0.57 14.05 14.57
CA VAL A 280 -0.94 14.30 15.97
C VAL A 280 -1.12 12.98 16.71
N VAL A 281 -1.94 12.07 16.20
CA VAL A 281 -2.19 10.78 16.85
C VAL A 281 -0.95 9.88 16.90
N ALA A 282 -0.16 9.84 15.83
CA ALA A 282 1.08 9.07 15.77
C ALA A 282 2.09 9.52 16.82
N ILE A 283 2.33 10.84 16.94
CA ILE A 283 3.30 11.41 17.88
C ILE A 283 2.79 11.24 19.31
N THR A 284 1.59 11.74 19.62
CA THR A 284 1.04 11.69 20.98
C THR A 284 0.85 10.26 21.47
N GLY A 285 0.36 9.37 20.60
CA GLY A 285 0.22 7.96 20.90
C GLY A 285 1.56 7.24 21.12
N TYR A 286 2.57 7.52 20.29
CA TYR A 286 3.90 6.94 20.45
C TYR A 286 4.60 7.45 21.71
N LEU A 287 4.50 8.74 22.03
CA LEU A 287 5.06 9.30 23.26
C LEU A 287 4.41 8.74 24.52
N THR A 288 3.15 8.29 24.44
CA THR A 288 2.44 7.71 25.59
C THR A 288 2.96 6.32 25.96
N PHE A 289 3.32 5.48 24.99
CA PHE A 289 3.69 4.07 25.23
C PHE A 289 5.12 3.69 24.80
N GLY A 290 5.86 4.60 24.15
CA GLY A 290 7.22 4.37 23.65
C GLY A 290 7.30 3.22 22.65
N ASN A 291 8.34 2.40 22.73
CA ASN A 291 8.51 1.25 21.83
C ASN A 291 7.57 0.07 22.10
N ALA A 292 6.80 0.09 23.20
CA ALA A 292 5.88 -0.99 23.54
C ALA A 292 4.52 -0.90 22.82
N VAL A 293 4.34 0.10 21.94
CA VAL A 293 3.11 0.30 21.18
C VAL A 293 2.77 -0.94 20.34
N VAL A 294 1.56 -1.45 20.52
CA VAL A 294 0.96 -2.53 19.71
C VAL A 294 0.19 -1.92 18.52
N GLY A 295 -0.08 -2.72 17.48
CA GLY A 295 -0.77 -2.29 16.26
C GLY A 295 -2.17 -1.67 16.43
N ASN A 296 -2.76 -1.74 17.64
CA ASN A 296 -3.97 -1.02 18.00
C ASN A 296 -3.73 -0.22 19.30
N ILE A 297 -3.50 1.09 19.21
CA ILE A 297 -3.23 1.91 20.39
C ILE A 297 -4.39 1.91 21.40
N VAL A 298 -5.63 1.80 20.92
CA VAL A 298 -6.81 1.93 21.79
C VAL A 298 -6.97 0.74 22.72
N SER A 299 -6.48 -0.44 22.33
CA SER A 299 -6.48 -1.61 23.22
C SER A 299 -5.51 -1.46 24.39
N MET A 300 -4.51 -0.57 24.30
CA MET A 300 -3.52 -0.35 25.35
C MET A 300 -4.00 0.61 26.45
N TYR A 301 -5.01 1.44 26.17
CA TYR A 301 -5.54 2.34 27.20
C TYR A 301 -6.29 1.57 28.28
N PRO A 302 -6.06 1.92 29.57
CA PRO A 302 -6.74 1.28 30.69
C PRO A 302 -8.26 1.47 30.61
N THR A 303 -9.02 0.61 31.27
CA THR A 303 -10.48 0.64 31.32
C THR A 303 -11.00 1.75 32.25
N GLY A 304 -10.89 3.01 31.80
CA GLY A 304 -11.57 4.16 32.41
C GLY A 304 -12.86 4.51 31.68
N ALA A 305 -13.73 5.36 32.27
CA ALA A 305 -15.01 5.74 31.66
C ALA A 305 -14.83 6.37 30.27
N ALA A 306 -13.87 7.29 30.11
CA ALA A 306 -13.58 7.92 28.82
C ALA A 306 -13.02 6.92 27.78
N SER A 307 -12.07 6.08 28.19
CA SER A 307 -11.50 5.02 27.33
C SER A 307 -12.56 4.01 26.88
N THR A 308 -13.48 3.64 27.79
CA THR A 308 -14.60 2.72 27.49
C THR A 308 -15.58 3.32 26.49
N ILE A 309 -15.94 4.61 26.66
CA ILE A 309 -16.78 5.34 25.70
C ILE A 309 -16.09 5.43 24.34
N GLY A 310 -14.77 5.68 24.31
CA GLY A 310 -14.00 5.72 23.07
C GLY A 310 -13.95 4.38 22.34
N LYS A 311 -13.69 3.29 23.08
CA LYS A 311 -13.73 1.92 22.55
C LYS A 311 -15.11 1.60 21.97
N ALA A 312 -16.18 1.93 22.68
CA ALA A 312 -17.55 1.72 22.21
C ALA A 312 -17.87 2.55 20.95
N ALA A 313 -17.44 3.81 20.89
CA ALA A 313 -17.63 4.68 19.72
C ALA A 313 -16.93 4.11 18.47
N ILE A 314 -15.71 3.57 18.62
CA ILE A 314 -14.98 2.91 17.53
C ILE A 314 -15.73 1.66 17.07
N VAL A 315 -16.21 0.82 18.00
CA VAL A 315 -17.01 -0.37 17.66
C VAL A 315 -18.25 0.00 16.84
N VAL A 316 -18.98 1.04 17.24
CA VAL A 316 -20.16 1.54 16.51
C VAL A 316 -19.75 2.02 15.11
N LEU A 317 -18.70 2.83 15.01
CA LEU A 317 -18.14 3.29 13.74
C LEU A 317 -17.83 2.13 12.80
N VAL A 318 -17.07 1.13 13.26
CA VAL A 318 -16.63 0.03 12.38
C VAL A 318 -17.77 -0.91 12.01
N THR A 319 -18.76 -1.09 12.90
CA THR A 319 -19.97 -1.89 12.62
C THR A 319 -20.74 -1.35 11.42
N PHE A 320 -20.97 -0.04 11.36
CA PHE A 320 -21.63 0.59 10.21
C PHE A 320 -20.72 0.73 8.98
N SER A 321 -19.42 0.56 9.14
CA SER A 321 -18.44 0.66 8.06
C SER A 321 -18.28 -0.63 7.27
N VAL A 322 -18.61 -1.78 7.85
CA VAL A 322 -18.47 -3.08 7.16
C VAL A 322 -19.39 -3.19 5.95
N PRO A 323 -20.71 -2.90 6.03
CA PRO A 323 -21.59 -2.90 4.86
C PRO A 323 -21.06 -1.98 3.74
N LEU A 324 -20.52 -0.82 4.09
CA LEU A 324 -19.99 0.15 3.13
C LEU A 324 -18.78 -0.39 2.34
N GLN A 325 -18.00 -1.32 2.89
CA GLN A 325 -16.91 -2.00 2.16
C GLN A 325 -17.41 -3.22 1.38
N VAL A 326 -18.46 -3.91 1.85
CA VAL A 326 -19.03 -5.07 1.17
C VAL A 326 -19.64 -4.70 -0.18
N HIS A 327 -20.24 -3.51 -0.32
CA HIS A 327 -20.82 -3.04 -1.59
C HIS A 327 -19.81 -2.94 -2.76
N PRO A 328 -18.71 -2.16 -2.65
CA PRO A 328 -17.69 -2.11 -3.69
C PRO A 328 -16.98 -3.46 -3.87
N CYS A 329 -16.74 -4.21 -2.78
CA CYS A 329 -16.18 -5.56 -2.85
C CYS A 329 -17.03 -6.48 -3.74
N ARG A 330 -18.35 -6.47 -3.55
CA ARG A 330 -19.28 -7.28 -4.34
C ARG A 330 -19.30 -6.85 -5.80
N ALA A 331 -19.33 -5.55 -6.07
CA ALA A 331 -19.36 -5.03 -7.44
C ALA A 331 -18.11 -5.48 -8.23
N SER A 332 -16.93 -5.34 -7.63
CA SER A 332 -15.68 -5.77 -8.25
C SER A 332 -15.58 -7.31 -8.36
N LEU A 333 -16.05 -8.06 -7.36
CA LEU A 333 -16.07 -9.52 -7.42
C LEU A 333 -17.02 -10.05 -8.51
N ASP A 334 -18.19 -9.44 -8.69
CA ASP A 334 -19.11 -9.76 -9.78
C ASP A 334 -18.50 -9.43 -11.15
N ALA A 335 -17.77 -8.31 -11.27
CA ALA A 335 -17.05 -7.96 -12.50
C ALA A 335 -15.96 -8.99 -12.84
N VAL A 336 -15.18 -9.44 -11.84
CA VAL A 336 -14.17 -10.49 -11.99
C VAL A 336 -14.81 -11.82 -12.41
N LEU A 337 -15.93 -12.22 -11.78
CA LEU A 337 -16.62 -13.48 -12.08
C LEU A 337 -17.30 -13.48 -13.46
N LYS A 338 -17.75 -12.31 -13.95
CA LYS A 338 -18.35 -12.16 -15.29
C LYS A 338 -17.33 -12.02 -16.40
N TRP A 339 -16.07 -11.74 -16.07
CA TRP A 339 -15.05 -11.49 -17.08
C TRP A 339 -14.86 -12.71 -17.99
N ARG A 340 -14.76 -12.43 -19.29
CA ARG A 340 -14.43 -13.41 -20.32
C ARG A 340 -13.25 -12.87 -21.12
N PRO A 341 -12.17 -13.65 -21.31
CA PRO A 341 -11.05 -13.21 -22.13
C PRO A 341 -11.53 -12.95 -23.56
N ASN A 342 -11.24 -11.77 -24.09
CA ASN A 342 -11.57 -11.43 -25.47
C ASN A 342 -10.63 -12.23 -26.38
N ARG A 343 -11.10 -13.37 -26.88
CA ARG A 343 -10.33 -14.22 -27.78
C ARG A 343 -10.25 -13.50 -29.13
N ASN A 344 -9.04 -13.18 -29.57
CA ASN A 344 -8.73 -12.49 -30.83
C ASN A 344 -9.73 -12.84 -31.94
N SER A 345 -10.50 -11.84 -32.39
CA SER A 345 -11.17 -11.90 -33.69
C SER A 345 -10.07 -11.77 -34.75
N SER A 346 -9.54 -12.92 -35.18
CA SER A 346 -8.64 -12.98 -36.33
C SER A 346 -9.45 -12.83 -37.61
N ASN A 347 -9.08 -11.83 -38.42
CA ASN A 347 -9.29 -11.73 -39.86
C ASN A 347 -10.68 -12.02 -40.43
N ASN A 348 -11.40 -10.97 -40.79
CA ASN A 348 -11.81 -10.86 -42.19
C ASN A 348 -11.86 -9.39 -42.62
N GLY A 349 -10.97 -9.03 -43.55
CA GLY A 349 -10.88 -7.70 -44.12
C GLY A 349 -12.15 -7.35 -44.90
N ARG A 350 -12.92 -6.39 -44.38
CA ARG A 350 -13.76 -5.50 -45.18
C ARG A 350 -13.67 -4.10 -44.62
N THR A 351 -13.05 -3.21 -45.38
CA THR A 351 -13.15 -1.76 -45.24
C THR A 351 -14.61 -1.35 -45.29
N ALA A 352 -15.22 -1.12 -44.14
CA ALA A 352 -16.52 -0.48 -44.02
C ALA A 352 -16.30 0.99 -43.68
N THR A 353 -16.51 1.84 -44.67
CA THR A 353 -16.72 3.29 -44.52
C THR A 353 -17.87 3.56 -43.53
N PRO A 354 -17.72 4.46 -42.54
CA PRO A 354 -18.80 4.81 -41.64
C PRO A 354 -19.66 5.91 -42.30
N LEU A 355 -20.58 5.51 -43.16
CA LEU A 355 -21.70 6.34 -43.57
C LEU A 355 -22.97 5.60 -43.15
N LEU A 356 -23.51 5.96 -41.99
CA LEU A 356 -24.93 6.06 -41.65
C LEU A 356 -25.04 6.49 -40.17
N PRO A 357 -26.08 7.26 -39.78
CA PRO A 357 -26.20 7.81 -38.44
C PRO A 357 -26.41 6.67 -37.45
N ALA A 358 -25.64 6.69 -36.37
CA ALA A 358 -25.85 5.81 -35.23
C ALA A 358 -27.34 5.82 -34.85
N SER A 359 -27.95 4.64 -34.89
CA SER A 359 -29.11 4.35 -34.06
C SER A 359 -28.78 4.80 -32.63
N PRO A 360 -29.73 5.41 -31.89
CA PRO A 360 -29.44 5.92 -30.56
C PRO A 360 -28.80 4.79 -29.75
N PRO A 361 -27.67 5.04 -29.05
CA PRO A 361 -27.09 4.05 -28.16
C PRO A 361 -28.21 3.64 -27.22
N GLY A 362 -28.60 2.37 -27.30
CA GLY A 362 -29.61 1.82 -26.41
C GLY A 362 -29.09 1.95 -24.98
N ASP A 363 -29.64 2.93 -24.27
CA ASP A 363 -29.74 3.04 -22.82
C ASP A 363 -28.59 2.35 -22.07
N HIS A 364 -27.36 2.84 -22.27
CA HIS A 364 -26.22 2.51 -21.41
C HIS A 364 -26.34 3.31 -20.11
N GLY A 365 -27.37 2.96 -19.33
CA GLY A 365 -27.79 3.66 -18.12
C GLY A 365 -28.32 2.73 -17.03
N SER A 366 -27.91 1.46 -17.01
CA SER A 366 -27.87 0.63 -15.81
C SER A 366 -27.07 -0.63 -16.13
N THR A 367 -26.08 -0.97 -15.31
CA THR A 367 -25.70 -2.37 -15.19
C THR A 367 -26.99 -3.13 -14.89
N ALA A 368 -27.37 -4.11 -15.72
CA ALA A 368 -28.54 -4.94 -15.43
C ALA A 368 -28.47 -5.35 -13.96
N PRO A 369 -29.48 -5.02 -13.13
CA PRO A 369 -29.39 -5.20 -11.68
C PRO A 369 -29.01 -6.65 -11.42
N MET A 370 -27.95 -6.86 -10.62
CA MET A 370 -27.50 -8.20 -10.26
C MET A 370 -28.71 -9.00 -9.77
N SER A 371 -28.94 -10.17 -10.37
CA SER A 371 -30.03 -11.05 -9.97
C SER A 371 -29.98 -11.28 -8.46
N ASP A 372 -31.15 -11.26 -7.80
CA ASP A 372 -31.28 -11.36 -6.35
C ASP A 372 -30.52 -12.56 -5.77
N LEU A 373 -30.51 -13.69 -6.49
CA LEU A 373 -29.75 -14.88 -6.12
C LEU A 373 -28.23 -14.65 -6.13
N ARG A 374 -27.68 -14.10 -7.22
CA ARG A 374 -26.22 -13.79 -7.30
C ARG A 374 -25.81 -12.75 -6.27
N PHE A 375 -26.65 -11.73 -6.08
CA PHE A 375 -26.45 -10.72 -5.05
C PHE A 375 -26.32 -11.36 -3.67
N ALA A 376 -27.24 -12.27 -3.32
CA ALA A 376 -27.24 -12.96 -2.04
C ALA A 376 -26.06 -13.92 -1.89
N VAL A 377 -25.74 -14.72 -2.91
CA VAL A 377 -24.64 -15.68 -2.88
C VAL A 377 -23.29 -14.99 -2.71
N ILE A 378 -23.00 -13.95 -3.50
CA ILE A 378 -21.72 -13.24 -3.43
C ILE A 378 -21.58 -12.52 -2.08
N THR A 379 -22.64 -11.85 -1.61
CA THR A 379 -22.62 -11.16 -0.30
C THR A 379 -22.38 -12.16 0.84
N THR A 380 -23.06 -13.31 0.81
CA THR A 380 -22.88 -14.39 1.81
C THR A 380 -21.46 -14.93 1.79
N PHE A 381 -20.90 -15.16 0.60
CA PHE A 381 -19.53 -15.63 0.44
C PHE A 381 -18.52 -14.64 1.03
N ILE A 382 -18.65 -13.34 0.71
CA ILE A 382 -17.77 -12.29 1.25
C ILE A 382 -17.82 -12.26 2.78
N LEU A 383 -19.02 -12.26 3.37
CA LEU A 383 -19.19 -12.19 4.83
C LEU A 383 -18.67 -13.45 5.53
N THR A 384 -18.96 -14.63 4.99
CA THR A 384 -18.51 -15.92 5.56
C THR A 384 -16.99 -16.03 5.52
N PHE A 385 -16.38 -15.66 4.39
CA PHE A 385 -14.92 -15.67 4.25
C PHE A 385 -14.26 -14.62 5.15
N ALA A 386 -14.86 -13.43 5.28
CA ALA A 386 -14.36 -12.39 6.18
C ALA A 386 -14.44 -12.83 7.65
N TYR A 387 -15.53 -13.49 8.04
CA TYR A 387 -15.70 -14.06 9.37
C TYR A 387 -14.63 -15.11 9.70
N MET A 388 -14.42 -16.09 8.81
CA MET A 388 -13.41 -17.14 9.01
C MET A 388 -12.00 -16.56 9.11
N THR A 389 -11.71 -15.52 8.31
CA THR A 389 -10.42 -14.82 8.35
C THR A 389 -10.24 -14.05 9.66
N ALA A 390 -11.28 -13.37 10.15
CA ALA A 390 -11.23 -12.61 11.40
C ALA A 390 -11.08 -13.50 12.65
N LEU A 391 -11.61 -14.73 12.63
CA LEU A 391 -11.37 -15.71 13.69
C LEU A 391 -9.95 -16.28 13.65
N SER A 392 -9.39 -16.47 12.45
CA SER A 392 -8.07 -17.09 12.26
C SER A 392 -6.91 -16.12 12.46
N VAL A 393 -7.11 -14.83 12.18
CA VAL A 393 -6.08 -13.79 12.26
C VAL A 393 -6.33 -12.87 13.45
N THR A 394 -5.37 -12.81 14.36
CA THR A 394 -5.42 -11.98 15.58
C THR A 394 -4.73 -10.63 15.43
N SER A 395 -3.81 -10.50 14.46
CA SER A 395 -2.93 -9.35 14.32
C SER A 395 -3.49 -8.33 13.32
N LEU A 396 -3.98 -7.19 13.81
CA LEU A 396 -4.53 -6.11 12.97
C LEU A 396 -3.49 -5.55 11.99
N ASP A 397 -2.29 -5.25 12.48
CA ASP A 397 -1.14 -4.74 11.73
C ASP A 397 -0.77 -5.61 10.51
N ARG A 398 -0.81 -6.94 10.64
CA ARG A 398 -0.51 -7.87 9.55
C ARG A 398 -1.55 -7.79 8.45
N VAL A 399 -2.83 -7.72 8.82
CA VAL A 399 -3.92 -7.55 7.84
C VAL A 399 -3.78 -6.19 7.15
N LEU A 400 -3.55 -5.11 7.90
CA LEU A 400 -3.36 -3.78 7.33
C LEU A 400 -2.14 -3.70 6.41
N ALA A 401 -1.03 -4.36 6.75
CA ALA A 401 0.16 -4.40 5.91
C ALA A 401 -0.06 -5.21 4.61
N PHE A 402 -0.76 -6.35 4.70
CA PHE A 402 -1.12 -7.15 3.52
C PHE A 402 -2.04 -6.37 2.57
N VAL A 403 -3.09 -5.76 3.11
CA VAL A 403 -4.06 -4.98 2.32
C VAL A 403 -3.42 -3.71 1.76
N GLY A 404 -2.56 -3.08 2.55
CA GLY A 404 -1.76 -1.91 2.20
C GLY A 404 -0.87 -2.14 0.98
N SER A 405 -0.12 -3.23 0.99
CA SER A 405 0.88 -3.56 -0.04
C SER A 405 0.26 -4.09 -1.32
N THR A 406 -0.90 -4.76 -1.22
CA THR A 406 -1.59 -5.37 -2.36
C THR A 406 -2.62 -4.40 -2.95
N GLY A 407 -3.84 -4.41 -2.41
CA GLY A 407 -4.99 -3.68 -2.95
C GLY A 407 -4.81 -2.17 -2.87
N SER A 408 -4.40 -1.65 -1.72
CA SER A 408 -4.23 -0.20 -1.51
C SER A 408 -3.15 0.41 -2.40
N THR A 409 -1.98 -0.23 -2.51
CA THR A 409 -0.87 0.21 -3.39
C THR A 409 -1.27 0.14 -4.87
N SER A 410 -2.01 -0.90 -5.26
CA SER A 410 -2.53 -1.04 -6.62
C SER A 410 -3.45 0.12 -6.99
N ILE A 411 -4.43 0.43 -6.14
CA ILE A 411 -5.47 1.44 -6.43
C ILE A 411 -4.93 2.87 -6.26
N SER A 412 -4.00 3.08 -5.32
CA SER A 412 -3.50 4.42 -5.01
C SER A 412 -2.41 4.89 -5.97
N PHE A 413 -1.54 3.98 -6.43
CA PHE A 413 -0.32 4.33 -7.15
C PHE A 413 -0.25 3.73 -8.55
N ILE A 414 -0.40 2.41 -8.66
CA ILE A 414 -0.21 1.69 -9.93
C ILE A 414 -1.32 2.06 -10.93
N LEU A 415 -2.57 1.97 -10.49
CA LEU A 415 -3.74 2.15 -11.34
C LEU A 415 -3.85 3.56 -11.93
N PRO A 416 -3.88 4.63 -11.11
CA PRO A 416 -3.97 5.99 -11.64
C PRO A 416 -2.77 6.33 -12.52
N GLY A 417 -1.57 5.85 -12.16
CA GLY A 417 -0.34 6.06 -12.94
C GLY A 417 -0.41 5.43 -14.33
N LEU A 418 -0.81 4.16 -14.42
CA LEU A 418 -0.92 3.43 -15.69
C LEU A 418 -2.04 3.96 -16.58
N PHE A 419 -3.22 4.24 -16.01
CA PHE A 419 -4.33 4.78 -16.78
C PHE A 419 -3.98 6.13 -17.37
N TYR A 420 -3.44 7.04 -16.57
CA TYR A 420 -3.05 8.35 -17.07
C TYR A 420 -1.95 8.25 -18.12
N TYR A 421 -0.92 7.42 -17.90
CA TYR A 421 0.18 7.24 -18.84
C TYR A 421 -0.27 6.77 -20.23
N LYS A 422 -1.27 5.88 -20.29
CA LYS A 422 -1.81 5.35 -21.55
C LYS A 422 -2.72 6.33 -22.25
N ILE A 423 -3.60 6.99 -21.50
CA ILE A 423 -4.56 7.96 -22.06
C ILE A 423 -3.84 9.23 -22.54
N SER A 424 -2.80 9.67 -21.84
CA SER A 424 -2.03 10.87 -22.20
C SER A 424 -1.02 10.63 -23.35
N ASN A 425 -1.13 9.55 -24.10
CA ASN A 425 -0.25 9.30 -25.23
C ASN A 425 -0.68 10.19 -26.42
N PRO A 426 0.20 10.99 -27.04
CA PRO A 426 -0.15 11.92 -28.12
C PRO A 426 -0.77 11.24 -29.36
N ASP A 427 -0.45 9.97 -29.59
CA ASP A 427 -1.02 9.17 -30.69
C ASP A 427 -2.40 8.58 -30.34
N SER A 428 -2.91 8.74 -29.12
CA SER A 428 -4.20 8.21 -28.74
C SER A 428 -5.33 9.11 -29.27
N THR A 429 -6.36 8.49 -29.85
CA THR A 429 -7.57 9.16 -30.36
C THR A 429 -8.32 9.94 -29.27
N TYR A 430 -8.12 9.58 -27.99
CA TYR A 430 -8.73 10.23 -26.85
C TYR A 430 -8.01 11.52 -26.44
N HIS A 431 -6.68 11.56 -26.53
CA HIS A 431 -5.90 12.77 -26.29
C HIS A 431 -6.17 13.83 -27.36
N GLN A 432 -6.29 13.43 -28.63
CA GLN A 432 -6.59 14.34 -29.74
C GLN A 432 -7.99 14.97 -29.66
N ARG A 433 -8.98 14.28 -29.06
CA ARG A 433 -10.31 14.85 -28.81
C ARG A 433 -10.29 15.92 -27.73
N LEU A 434 -9.48 15.74 -26.69
CA LEU A 434 -9.35 16.70 -25.59
C LEU A 434 -8.51 17.92 -25.93
N VAL A 435 -7.41 17.76 -26.69
CA VAL A 435 -6.65 18.93 -27.17
C VAL A 435 -7.54 19.82 -28.04
N LYS A 436 -8.41 19.20 -28.86
CA LYS A 436 -9.39 19.93 -29.66
C LYS A 436 -10.47 20.63 -28.81
N GLU A 437 -10.98 19.99 -27.76
CA GLU A 437 -11.93 20.62 -26.84
C GLU A 437 -11.30 21.72 -25.96
N ASP A 438 -10.08 21.52 -25.46
CA ASP A 438 -9.35 22.53 -24.68
C ASP A 438 -8.97 23.74 -25.57
N ASP A 439 -8.57 23.51 -26.83
CA ASP A 439 -8.35 24.58 -27.83
C ASP A 439 -9.64 25.37 -28.13
N ASP A 440 -10.79 24.67 -28.27
CA ASP A 440 -12.10 25.30 -28.50
C ASP A 440 -12.56 26.14 -27.27
N ILE A 441 -12.22 25.72 -26.04
CA ILE A 441 -12.53 26.45 -24.80
C ILE A 441 -11.62 27.67 -24.60
N ASP A 442 -10.33 27.57 -24.94
CA ASP A 442 -9.40 28.70 -24.87
C ASP A 442 -9.74 29.79 -25.92
N GLU A 443 -10.23 29.42 -27.10
CA GLU A 443 -10.78 30.37 -28.08
C GLU A 443 -12.06 31.09 -27.56
N ASP A 444 -12.97 30.37 -26.90
CA ASP A 444 -14.19 30.95 -26.32
C ASP A 444 -13.90 31.84 -25.08
N SER A 445 -12.90 31.50 -24.26
CA SER A 445 -12.51 32.33 -23.11
C SER A 445 -11.80 33.62 -23.55
N SER A 446 -10.92 33.54 -24.55
CA SER A 446 -10.22 34.71 -25.10
C SER A 446 -11.15 35.70 -25.81
N THR A 447 -12.26 35.23 -26.39
CA THR A 447 -13.28 36.10 -26.98
C THR A 447 -14.15 36.79 -25.93
N SER A 448 -14.44 36.12 -24.80
CA SER A 448 -15.15 36.74 -23.66
C SER A 448 -14.36 37.86 -22.95
N ASP A 449 -13.04 37.69 -22.79
CA ASP A 449 -12.17 38.70 -22.17
C ASP A 449 -12.00 39.95 -23.07
N VAL A 450 -12.11 39.79 -24.39
CA VAL A 450 -12.05 40.90 -25.36
C VAL A 450 -13.38 41.66 -25.39
N GLU A 451 -14.53 40.99 -25.30
CA GLU A 451 -15.84 41.64 -25.19
C GLU A 451 -16.01 42.38 -23.85
N GLU A 452 -15.52 41.83 -22.73
CA GLU A 452 -15.59 42.48 -21.42
C GLU A 452 -14.66 43.70 -21.33
N SER A 453 -13.47 43.64 -21.96
CA SER A 453 -12.56 44.79 -22.07
C SER A 453 -13.09 45.89 -23.01
N ALA A 454 -13.81 45.52 -24.08
CA ALA A 454 -14.45 46.48 -24.98
C ALA A 454 -15.68 47.16 -24.34
N ALA A 455 -16.46 46.42 -23.56
CA ALA A 455 -17.60 46.95 -22.81
C ALA A 455 -17.14 47.91 -21.69
N LEU A 456 -16.03 47.61 -21.02
CA LEU A 456 -15.46 48.49 -20.00
C LEU A 456 -14.92 49.80 -20.60
N ALA A 457 -14.29 49.75 -21.79
CA ALA A 457 -13.78 50.94 -22.49
C ALA A 457 -14.90 51.88 -22.98
N GLN A 458 -16.04 51.33 -23.43
CA GLN A 458 -17.21 52.12 -23.85
C GLN A 458 -17.96 52.76 -22.67
N SER A 459 -17.92 52.14 -21.48
CA SER A 459 -18.54 52.70 -20.27
C SER A 459 -17.78 53.90 -19.66
N THR A 460 -16.50 54.10 -20.04
CA THR A 460 -15.67 55.22 -19.54
C THR A 460 -15.59 56.44 -20.47
N THR A 461 -16.29 56.46 -21.60
CA THR A 461 -16.19 57.55 -22.60
C THR A 461 -17.36 58.53 -22.62
N SER A 462 -18.33 58.44 -21.70
CA SER A 462 -19.49 59.37 -21.65
C SER A 462 -19.40 60.50 -20.61
N VAL A 463 -18.29 60.65 -19.88
CA VAL A 463 -18.12 61.74 -18.89
C VAL A 463 -16.75 62.42 -19.01
N ARG A 464 -16.56 63.20 -20.09
CA ARG A 464 -15.80 64.47 -20.07
C ARG A 464 -15.82 65.12 -21.46
N SER A 465 -16.71 66.09 -21.62
CA SER A 465 -16.57 67.16 -22.61
C SER A 465 -15.79 68.31 -21.98
N GLY A 466 -14.69 68.74 -22.60
CA GLY A 466 -14.06 70.03 -22.33
C GLY A 466 -12.54 70.01 -22.26
N VAL A 467 -11.94 70.81 -23.15
CA VAL A 467 -10.53 71.21 -23.27
C VAL A 467 -9.71 70.41 -24.29
N SER A 468 -9.11 71.21 -25.18
CA SER A 468 -8.54 70.87 -26.47
C SER A 468 -7.04 71.17 -26.52
N VAL A 469 -6.30 70.31 -27.24
CA VAL A 469 -4.99 70.50 -27.89
C VAL A 469 -3.74 70.65 -26.99
N VAL A 470 -2.74 69.76 -27.18
CA VAL A 470 -1.37 70.02 -27.69
C VAL A 470 -0.56 68.71 -27.67
N SER A 471 0.37 68.63 -28.62
CA SER A 471 1.15 67.53 -29.17
C SER A 471 2.32 67.00 -28.33
N ASN A 472 2.79 65.82 -28.79
CA ASN A 472 4.14 65.25 -28.76
C ASN A 472 4.72 64.54 -27.50
N ALA A 473 5.00 63.26 -27.77
CA ALA A 473 6.26 62.55 -27.53
C ALA A 473 6.71 62.18 -26.10
N SER A 474 7.25 60.96 -26.05
CA SER A 474 8.04 60.33 -24.97
C SER A 474 7.26 59.67 -23.84
N THR A 475 7.16 58.33 -23.90
CA THR A 475 7.57 57.43 -22.81
C THR A 475 7.44 55.97 -23.26
N ARG A 476 8.47 55.54 -24.00
CA ARG A 476 8.79 54.13 -24.22
C ARG A 476 9.57 53.67 -22.99
N SER A 477 8.89 53.11 -21.98
CA SER A 477 9.47 52.20 -20.96
C SER A 477 8.49 51.97 -19.82
N ASN A 478 7.68 50.90 -19.88
CA ASN A 478 7.43 50.02 -18.71
C ASN A 478 6.60 48.75 -19.00
N ARG A 479 6.73 48.12 -20.19
CA ARG A 479 5.98 46.88 -20.51
C ARG A 479 6.54 45.59 -19.88
N ASN A 480 7.65 45.65 -19.13
CA ASN A 480 8.34 44.45 -18.63
C ASN A 480 8.18 44.15 -17.13
N SER A 481 7.52 45.01 -16.34
CA SER A 481 7.33 44.75 -14.89
C SER A 481 6.07 43.94 -14.56
N TRP A 482 5.07 43.91 -15.45
CA TRP A 482 3.75 43.30 -15.16
C TRP A 482 3.63 41.79 -15.41
N ARG A 483 4.68 41.10 -15.86
CA ARG A 483 4.66 39.62 -16.08
C ARG A 483 5.13 38.78 -14.88
N TRP A 484 5.59 39.41 -13.80
CA TRP A 484 6.14 38.70 -12.62
C TRP A 484 5.13 38.41 -11.50
N ARG A 485 3.89 38.91 -11.58
CA ARG A 485 2.79 38.44 -10.72
C ARG A 485 2.06 37.27 -11.39
N ARG A 486 2.78 36.18 -11.67
CA ARG A 486 2.11 34.90 -11.96
C ARG A 486 1.50 34.39 -10.66
N LYS A 487 0.20 34.65 -10.53
CA LYS A 487 -0.77 34.02 -9.62
C LYS A 487 -0.38 32.55 -9.45
N TRP A 488 0.12 32.17 -8.27
CA TRP A 488 0.41 30.78 -7.91
C TRP A 488 -0.93 30.03 -7.93
N ARG A 489 -1.22 29.29 -9.02
CA ARG A 489 -2.47 28.56 -9.18
C ARG A 489 -2.23 27.11 -8.76
N TRP A 490 -3.07 26.60 -7.87
CA TRP A 490 -3.01 25.24 -7.34
C TRP A 490 -3.59 24.18 -8.30
N ASP A 491 -4.05 24.57 -9.49
CA ASP A 491 -4.75 23.67 -10.43
C ASP A 491 -3.82 22.66 -11.14
N LEU A 492 -2.48 22.77 -10.96
CA LEU A 492 -1.45 21.92 -11.58
C LEU A 492 -1.56 21.86 -13.12
N GLU A 493 -2.40 22.68 -13.74
CA GLU A 493 -2.65 22.69 -15.19
C GLU A 493 -1.52 23.36 -15.98
N HIS A 494 -0.67 24.13 -15.31
CA HIS A 494 0.55 24.71 -15.90
C HIS A 494 1.66 23.69 -16.16
N ILE A 495 1.52 22.45 -15.65
CA ILE A 495 2.49 21.38 -15.87
C ILE A 495 2.27 20.80 -17.27
N GLU A 496 3.28 20.89 -18.13
CA GLU A 496 3.21 20.29 -19.46
C GLU A 496 2.87 18.79 -19.38
N HIS A 497 1.98 18.34 -20.27
CA HIS A 497 1.49 16.95 -20.30
C HIS A 497 2.61 15.91 -20.30
N HIS A 498 3.75 16.20 -20.93
CA HIS A 498 4.91 15.32 -20.97
C HIS A 498 5.53 15.11 -19.58
N HIS A 499 5.64 16.15 -18.76
CA HIS A 499 6.15 16.04 -17.39
C HIS A 499 5.17 15.27 -16.49
N LEU A 500 3.88 15.57 -16.60
CA LEU A 500 2.84 14.90 -15.82
C LEU A 500 2.76 13.39 -16.16
N ARG A 501 2.96 13.03 -17.44
CA ARG A 501 3.05 11.64 -17.90
C ARG A 501 4.24 10.89 -17.29
N ARG A 502 5.42 11.52 -17.21
CA ARG A 502 6.60 10.93 -16.57
C ARG A 502 6.39 10.74 -15.07
N MET A 503 5.78 11.71 -14.40
CA MET A 503 5.43 11.60 -12.98
C MET A 503 4.40 10.50 -12.71
N ALA A 504 3.42 10.31 -13.60
CA ALA A 504 2.45 9.21 -13.51
C ALA A 504 3.12 7.83 -13.64
N LEU A 505 4.08 7.68 -14.55
CA LEU A 505 4.86 6.46 -14.67
C LEU A 505 5.74 6.22 -13.42
N ALA A 506 6.37 7.27 -12.90
CA ALA A 506 7.15 7.18 -11.67
C ALA A 506 6.30 6.75 -10.46
N LEU A 507 5.07 7.24 -10.35
CA LEU A 507 4.11 6.79 -9.33
C LEU A 507 3.77 5.30 -9.46
N ALA A 508 3.56 4.81 -10.69
CA ALA A 508 3.29 3.40 -10.92
C ALA A 508 4.50 2.50 -10.58
N ILE A 509 5.72 2.93 -10.92
CA ILE A 509 6.96 2.24 -10.56
C ILE A 509 7.13 2.23 -9.03
N TYR A 510 6.90 3.35 -8.36
CA TYR A 510 6.92 3.43 -6.90
C TYR A 510 5.94 2.41 -6.30
N GLY A 511 4.70 2.33 -6.79
CA GLY A 511 3.74 1.33 -6.35
C GLY A 511 4.22 -0.11 -6.57
N ALA A 512 4.82 -0.41 -7.72
CA ALA A 512 5.37 -1.75 -7.99
C ALA A 512 6.54 -2.11 -7.05
N VAL A 513 7.39 -1.15 -6.70
CA VAL A 513 8.46 -1.35 -5.70
C VAL A 513 7.86 -1.63 -4.32
N VAL A 514 6.86 -0.84 -3.88
CA VAL A 514 6.19 -1.06 -2.58
C VAL A 514 5.47 -2.41 -2.52
N MET A 515 4.96 -2.92 -3.64
CA MET A 515 4.34 -4.23 -3.72
C MET A 515 5.38 -5.38 -3.69
N SER A 516 6.51 -5.21 -4.37
CA SER A 516 7.58 -6.22 -4.43
C SER A 516 8.38 -6.35 -3.14
N THR A 517 8.47 -5.31 -2.31
CA THR A 517 9.13 -5.38 -0.99
C THR A 517 8.43 -6.32 -0.01
N LEU A 518 7.21 -6.78 -0.31
CA LEU A 518 6.53 -7.81 0.48
C LEU A 518 7.07 -9.23 0.25
N GLY A 519 7.69 -9.52 -0.91
CA GLY A 519 8.32 -10.82 -1.18
C GLY A 519 9.45 -11.13 -0.20
N ALA A 520 10.32 -10.15 0.04
CA ALA A 520 11.37 -10.21 1.06
C ALA A 520 10.81 -10.29 2.49
N LYS A 521 9.61 -9.73 2.73
CA LYS A 521 8.89 -9.82 4.02
C LYS A 521 8.34 -11.23 4.27
N ALA A 522 8.03 -12.03 3.25
CA ALA A 522 7.55 -13.41 3.43
C ALA A 522 8.63 -14.32 4.03
N ALA A 523 9.89 -14.18 3.59
CA ALA A 523 11.02 -14.92 4.15
C ALA A 523 11.33 -14.51 5.61
N ALA A 524 11.31 -13.21 5.93
CA ALA A 524 11.49 -12.74 7.31
C ALA A 524 10.30 -13.05 8.22
N ALA A 525 9.07 -13.06 7.67
CA ALA A 525 7.85 -13.43 8.39
C ALA A 525 7.79 -14.92 8.70
N LEU A 526 8.41 -15.78 7.87
CA LEU A 526 8.56 -17.21 8.14
C LEU A 526 9.38 -17.45 9.41
N ASP A 527 10.53 -16.80 9.55
CA ASP A 527 11.36 -16.90 10.75
C ASP A 527 10.66 -16.31 11.99
N GLN A 528 9.96 -15.17 11.84
CA GLN A 528 9.17 -14.58 12.92
C GLN A 528 7.95 -15.43 13.30
N GLU A 529 7.38 -16.17 12.36
CA GLU A 529 6.26 -17.07 12.59
C GLU A 529 6.69 -18.37 13.28
N LEU A 530 7.87 -18.91 12.94
CA LEU A 530 8.51 -20.00 13.67
C LEU A 530 8.77 -19.62 15.14
N MET A 531 9.16 -18.37 15.41
CA MET A 531 9.35 -17.88 16.77
C MET A 531 8.04 -17.62 17.55
N THR A 532 6.92 -17.43 16.86
CA THR A 532 5.63 -17.12 17.50
C THR A 532 4.68 -18.32 17.54
N THR A 533 4.32 -18.87 16.38
CA THR A 533 3.40 -20.01 16.26
C THR A 533 4.13 -21.34 16.37
N GLY A 534 5.39 -21.40 15.93
CA GLY A 534 6.26 -22.56 16.10
C GLY A 534 6.89 -22.68 17.50
N ALA A 535 6.73 -21.67 18.35
CA ALA A 535 7.25 -21.60 19.73
C ALA A 535 8.77 -21.85 19.87
N PHE A 536 9.55 -21.66 18.81
CA PHE A 536 11.01 -21.76 18.88
C PHE A 536 11.62 -20.48 19.44
N SER A 537 12.60 -20.60 20.33
CA SER A 537 13.43 -19.45 20.69
C SER A 537 14.46 -19.14 19.59
N LEU A 538 14.96 -17.90 19.56
CA LEU A 538 16.05 -17.52 18.66
C LEU A 538 17.28 -18.42 18.85
N ASP A 539 17.63 -18.73 20.11
CA ASP A 539 18.72 -19.65 20.47
C ASP A 539 18.51 -21.04 19.84
N GLN A 540 17.29 -21.57 19.86
CA GLN A 540 16.98 -22.89 19.29
C GLN A 540 17.06 -22.92 17.76
N LEU A 541 16.55 -21.88 17.09
CA LEU A 541 16.65 -21.78 15.63
C LEU A 541 18.10 -21.67 15.19
N MET A 542 18.89 -20.84 15.87
CA MET A 542 20.32 -20.66 15.61
C MET A 542 21.13 -21.94 15.87
N GLU A 543 20.77 -22.69 16.93
CA GLU A 543 21.36 -23.99 17.23
C GLU A 543 21.14 -25.00 16.10
N LEU A 544 19.90 -25.11 15.63
CA LEU A 544 19.52 -26.02 14.54
C LEU A 544 20.11 -25.59 13.20
N ALA A 545 20.15 -24.28 12.92
CA ALA A 545 20.74 -23.71 11.73
C ALA A 545 22.25 -23.97 11.68
N GLY A 546 23.00 -23.66 12.73
CA GLY A 546 24.44 -23.93 12.77
C GLY A 546 24.77 -25.42 12.73
N LEU A 547 23.94 -26.27 13.34
CA LEU A 547 24.06 -27.73 13.19
C LEU A 547 23.88 -28.15 11.72
N ALA A 548 22.88 -27.63 11.02
CA ALA A 548 22.66 -27.89 9.60
C ALA A 548 23.87 -27.46 8.76
N VAL A 549 24.42 -26.26 9.01
CA VAL A 549 25.64 -25.78 8.35
C VAL A 549 26.81 -26.74 8.57
N SER A 550 27.03 -27.20 9.81
CA SER A 550 28.13 -28.14 10.12
C SER A 550 28.00 -29.47 9.37
N GLN A 551 26.78 -29.99 9.20
CA GLN A 551 26.53 -31.23 8.46
C GLN A 551 26.69 -31.06 6.94
N ALA A 552 26.29 -29.90 6.39
CA ALA A 552 26.56 -29.59 4.99
C ALA A 552 28.07 -29.55 4.70
N VAL A 553 28.84 -28.91 5.59
CA VAL A 553 30.31 -28.88 5.49
C VAL A 553 30.91 -30.27 5.61
N TYR A 554 30.43 -31.11 6.52
CA TYR A 554 30.88 -32.51 6.64
C TYR A 554 30.69 -33.31 5.34
N ARG A 555 29.58 -33.10 4.62
CA ARG A 555 29.30 -33.74 3.32
C ARG A 555 30.14 -33.18 2.18
N LEU A 556 30.47 -31.90 2.23
CA LEU A 556 31.28 -31.22 1.21
C LEU A 556 32.77 -31.52 1.38
N GLN A 557 33.21 -31.60 2.63
CA GLN A 557 34.59 -31.77 3.02
C GLN A 557 34.72 -32.85 4.11
N PRO A 558 34.71 -34.14 3.73
CA PRO A 558 34.94 -35.23 4.68
C PRO A 558 36.29 -35.07 5.41
N LEU A 559 36.40 -35.61 6.63
CA LEU A 559 37.61 -35.52 7.48
C LEU A 559 38.90 -36.06 6.82
N GLU A 560 38.77 -36.89 5.79
CA GLU A 560 39.86 -37.43 4.98
C GLU A 560 40.41 -36.41 3.97
N SER A 561 39.57 -35.48 3.49
CA SER A 561 39.91 -34.48 2.48
C SER A 561 40.51 -33.20 3.07
N GLY A 562 40.31 -32.95 4.36
CA GLY A 562 40.86 -31.81 5.07
C GLY A 562 40.14 -31.54 6.37
N ARG A 563 40.86 -30.99 7.35
CA ARG A 563 40.32 -30.77 8.71
C ARG A 563 40.28 -29.30 9.10
N ARG A 564 40.92 -28.40 8.34
CA ARG A 564 41.09 -27.00 8.71
C ARG A 564 39.99 -26.16 8.06
N VAL A 565 39.11 -25.60 8.88
CA VAL A 565 37.93 -24.85 8.40
C VAL A 565 38.00 -23.41 8.90
N LEU A 566 37.95 -22.43 8.00
CA LEU A 566 37.88 -21.02 8.37
C LEU A 566 36.42 -20.57 8.36
N VAL A 567 35.95 -20.02 9.47
CA VAL A 567 34.59 -19.48 9.60
C VAL A 567 34.65 -17.96 9.65
N ALA A 568 34.13 -17.31 8.62
CA ALA A 568 34.06 -15.85 8.53
C ALA A 568 32.70 -15.36 9.06
N CYS A 569 32.67 -14.85 10.30
CA CYS A 569 31.44 -14.44 10.96
C CYS A 569 31.14 -12.95 10.80
N GLY A 570 29.90 -12.64 10.41
CA GLY A 570 29.33 -11.30 10.43
C GLY A 570 28.77 -10.90 11.80
N PRO A 571 28.33 -9.65 11.99
CA PRO A 571 27.77 -9.17 13.26
C PRO A 571 26.32 -9.61 13.51
N GLY A 572 25.62 -10.12 12.50
CA GLY A 572 24.20 -10.51 12.55
C GLY A 572 23.95 -11.99 12.86
N ASN A 573 22.72 -12.43 12.63
CA ASN A 573 22.27 -13.81 12.91
C ASN A 573 23.11 -14.87 12.19
N ASN A 574 23.45 -14.65 10.91
CA ASN A 574 24.31 -15.56 10.14
C ASN A 574 25.68 -15.75 10.81
N GLY A 575 26.22 -14.71 11.43
CA GLY A 575 27.46 -14.81 12.20
C GLY A 575 27.30 -15.72 13.41
N GLY A 576 26.15 -15.67 14.08
CA GLY A 576 25.77 -16.61 15.14
C GLY A 576 25.67 -18.05 14.66
N ASP A 577 25.01 -18.28 13.51
CA ASP A 577 24.95 -19.60 12.87
C ASP A 577 26.36 -20.13 12.57
N GLY A 578 27.26 -19.25 12.12
CA GLY A 578 28.68 -19.55 11.92
C GLY A 578 29.40 -19.96 13.21
N LEU A 579 29.16 -19.27 14.33
CA LEU A 579 29.74 -19.63 15.64
C LEU A 579 29.25 -21.00 16.12
N VAL A 580 27.94 -21.27 15.98
CA VAL A 580 27.35 -22.58 16.29
C VAL A 580 27.96 -23.66 15.39
N ALA A 581 28.09 -23.40 14.09
CA ALA A 581 28.68 -24.33 13.13
C ALA A 581 30.14 -24.65 13.50
N ALA A 582 30.95 -23.63 13.86
CA ALA A 582 32.32 -23.83 14.32
C ALA A 582 32.40 -24.76 15.54
N ARG A 583 31.46 -24.61 16.49
CA ARG A 583 31.39 -25.43 17.69
C ARG A 583 31.11 -26.90 17.36
N HIS A 584 30.12 -27.17 16.51
CA HIS A 584 29.80 -28.53 16.05
C HIS A 584 30.93 -29.14 15.23
N LEU A 585 31.58 -28.37 14.36
CA LEU A 585 32.74 -28.84 13.58
C LEU A 585 33.91 -29.26 14.48
N ARG A 586 34.17 -28.51 15.56
CA ARG A 586 35.17 -28.91 16.56
C ARG A 586 34.83 -30.26 17.20
N GLN A 587 33.56 -30.49 17.51
CA GLN A 587 33.08 -31.77 18.06
C GLN A 587 33.13 -32.92 17.05
N TYR A 588 33.00 -32.63 15.75
CA TYR A 588 33.18 -33.61 14.67
C TYR A 588 34.65 -33.98 14.42
N GLY A 589 35.61 -33.30 15.07
CA GLY A 589 37.04 -33.57 14.91
C GLY A 589 37.75 -32.69 13.88
N TYR A 590 37.11 -31.60 13.42
CA TYR A 590 37.78 -30.56 12.63
C TYR A 590 38.59 -29.61 13.54
N ASN A 591 39.47 -28.84 12.89
CA ASN A 591 40.22 -27.74 13.48
C ASN A 591 39.70 -26.41 12.90
N PRO A 592 38.53 -25.93 13.37
CA PRO A 592 38.00 -24.66 12.92
C PRO A 592 38.82 -23.48 13.46
N THR A 593 38.92 -22.42 12.67
CA THR A 593 39.43 -21.09 13.07
C THR A 593 38.35 -20.07 12.77
N VAL A 594 38.11 -19.12 13.69
CA VAL A 594 37.02 -18.15 13.55
C VAL A 594 37.57 -16.75 13.30
N PHE A 595 37.20 -16.14 12.18
CA PHE A 595 37.45 -14.73 11.91
C PHE A 595 36.19 -13.94 12.27
N TYR A 596 36.25 -13.16 13.36
CA TYR A 596 35.10 -12.41 13.86
C TYR A 596 35.47 -10.96 14.27
N PRO A 597 35.73 -10.08 13.29
CA PRO A 597 36.32 -8.75 13.52
C PRO A 597 35.34 -7.76 14.18
N LYS A 598 34.03 -7.98 14.03
CA LYS A 598 32.98 -7.15 14.65
C LYS A 598 32.11 -8.00 15.57
N ARG A 599 32.58 -8.20 16.79
CA ARG A 599 31.83 -8.92 17.82
C ARG A 599 30.57 -8.14 18.21
N SER A 600 29.43 -8.82 18.19
CA SER A 600 28.16 -8.24 18.60
C SER A 600 28.07 -8.11 20.12
N LYS A 601 27.35 -7.08 20.60
CA LYS A 601 27.12 -6.85 22.03
C LYS A 601 25.99 -7.70 22.61
N ASN A 602 25.26 -8.45 21.79
CA ASN A 602 24.16 -9.28 22.25
C ASN A 602 24.69 -10.49 23.06
N ASP A 603 24.11 -10.72 24.24
CA ASP A 603 24.48 -11.78 25.17
C ASP A 603 24.50 -13.18 24.52
N LEU A 604 23.60 -13.45 23.56
CA LEU A 604 23.57 -14.73 22.85
C LEU A 604 24.91 -15.04 22.16
N TYR A 605 25.44 -14.09 21.39
CA TYR A 605 26.68 -14.28 20.66
C TYR A 605 27.90 -14.32 21.59
N GLN A 606 27.86 -13.59 22.70
CA GLN A 606 28.89 -13.66 23.73
C GLN A 606 28.93 -15.05 24.36
N ARG A 607 27.77 -15.65 24.66
CA ARG A 607 27.69 -17.04 25.16
C ARG A 607 28.27 -18.03 24.15
N LEU A 608 27.97 -17.87 22.87
CA LEU A 608 28.51 -18.74 21.81
C LEU A 608 30.02 -18.58 21.64
N ALA A 609 30.52 -17.34 21.66
CA ALA A 609 31.96 -17.07 21.63
C ALA A 609 32.67 -17.69 22.83
N LYS A 610 32.09 -17.56 24.03
CA LYS A 610 32.63 -18.16 25.25
C LYS A 610 32.73 -19.69 25.15
N GLN A 611 31.71 -20.35 24.61
CA GLN A 611 31.73 -21.80 24.40
C GLN A 611 32.82 -22.24 23.40
N LEU A 612 33.09 -21.42 22.38
CA LEU A 612 34.19 -21.68 21.44
C LEU A 612 35.56 -21.51 22.09
N GLU A 613 35.72 -20.49 22.94
CA GLU A 613 36.93 -20.28 23.74
C GLU A 613 37.17 -21.47 24.68
N ASP A 614 36.11 -21.98 25.34
CA ASP A 614 36.19 -23.14 26.23
C ASP A 614 36.50 -24.46 25.49
N LEU A 615 36.23 -24.52 24.17
CA LEU A 615 36.61 -25.63 23.29
C LEU A 615 37.96 -25.42 22.57
N GLU A 616 38.69 -24.37 22.97
CA GLU A 616 39.99 -24.00 22.44
C GLU A 616 39.97 -23.73 20.92
N VAL A 617 38.86 -23.17 20.41
CA VAL A 617 38.75 -22.75 19.01
C VAL A 617 39.43 -21.40 18.84
N PRO A 618 40.48 -21.27 18.00
CA PRO A 618 41.22 -20.03 17.83
C PRO A 618 40.41 -18.96 17.08
N PHE A 619 40.43 -17.75 17.63
CA PHE A 619 39.96 -16.55 16.95
C PHE A 619 41.14 -15.85 16.25
N VAL A 620 40.95 -15.46 15.00
CA VAL A 620 41.97 -14.82 14.17
C VAL A 620 41.51 -13.43 13.73
N ASP A 621 42.45 -12.47 13.73
CA ASP A 621 42.21 -11.09 13.32
C ASP A 621 42.70 -10.79 11.89
N ASP A 622 43.57 -11.64 11.33
CA ASP A 622 44.14 -11.48 9.99
C ASP A 622 43.62 -12.58 9.04
N PHE A 623 42.61 -12.21 8.24
CA PHE A 623 41.93 -13.12 7.32
C PHE A 623 42.87 -13.67 6.21
N PRO A 624 43.67 -12.85 5.49
CA PRO A 624 44.66 -13.34 4.53
C PRO A 624 45.65 -14.39 5.05
N SER A 625 46.13 -14.26 6.30
CA SER A 625 47.04 -15.26 6.87
C SER A 625 46.32 -16.56 7.21
N ALA A 626 45.11 -16.48 7.74
CA ALA A 626 44.28 -17.65 8.04
C ALA A 626 43.92 -18.47 6.79
N LEU A 627 43.72 -17.80 5.63
CA LEU A 627 43.45 -18.46 4.36
C LEU A 627 44.55 -19.45 3.94
N LYS A 628 45.83 -19.18 4.26
CA LYS A 628 46.96 -20.03 3.85
C LYS A 628 46.99 -21.38 4.55
N SER A 629 46.39 -21.48 5.73
CA SER A 629 46.33 -22.69 6.54
C SER A 629 44.94 -23.32 6.59
N THR A 630 44.09 -23.02 5.60
CA THR A 630 42.69 -23.45 5.55
C THR A 630 42.43 -24.38 4.38
N ASP A 631 41.60 -25.40 4.61
CA ASP A 631 41.16 -26.36 3.57
C ASP A 631 39.74 -26.04 3.06
N HIS A 632 38.85 -25.47 3.89
CA HIS A 632 37.47 -25.10 3.55
C HIS A 632 37.02 -23.81 4.23
N ILE A 633 36.19 -23.00 3.58
CA ILE A 633 35.72 -21.72 4.13
C ILE A 633 34.20 -21.71 4.30
N ILE A 634 33.75 -21.24 5.46
CA ILE A 634 32.34 -20.94 5.74
C ILE A 634 32.16 -19.42 5.68
N ASP A 635 31.34 -18.97 4.75
CA ASP A 635 30.96 -17.57 4.59
C ASP A 635 29.65 -17.29 5.34
N ALA A 636 29.76 -16.62 6.49
CA ALA A 636 28.67 -16.34 7.42
C ALA A 636 28.55 -14.83 7.73
N ILE A 637 28.82 -13.95 6.75
CA ILE A 637 28.92 -12.49 6.94
C ILE A 637 27.59 -11.74 6.68
N PHE A 638 26.89 -12.12 5.61
CA PHE A 638 25.74 -11.51 4.91
C PHE A 638 25.03 -10.24 5.49
N GLY A 639 24.80 -9.20 4.66
CA GLY A 639 23.75 -8.16 4.85
C GLY A 639 24.18 -6.68 5.03
N GLU A 640 25.36 -6.39 5.60
CA GLU A 640 25.94 -5.03 5.64
C GLU A 640 27.45 -5.06 5.39
N VAL A 641 27.86 -4.87 4.14
CA VAL A 641 29.29 -4.87 3.76
C VAL A 641 29.92 -3.51 4.08
N ARG A 642 30.24 -3.30 5.36
CA ARG A 642 31.05 -2.16 5.85
C ARG A 642 32.44 -2.66 6.27
N GLU A 643 33.45 -1.79 6.24
CA GLU A 643 34.81 -2.12 6.72
C GLU A 643 34.78 -2.91 8.04
N PRO A 644 35.47 -4.06 8.18
CA PRO A 644 36.51 -4.62 7.30
C PRO A 644 36.03 -5.67 6.27
N PHE A 645 34.73 -5.86 6.09
CA PHE A 645 34.19 -6.94 5.25
C PHE A 645 34.43 -6.82 3.73
N PRO A 646 34.57 -5.62 3.11
CA PRO A 646 34.89 -5.51 1.69
C PRO A 646 36.17 -6.26 1.30
N ALA A 647 37.25 -6.11 2.07
CA ALA A 647 38.52 -6.77 1.83
C ALA A 647 38.43 -8.30 1.96
N VAL A 648 37.61 -8.77 2.89
CA VAL A 648 37.36 -10.20 3.13
C VAL A 648 36.60 -10.82 1.95
N ILE A 649 35.54 -10.17 1.48
CA ILE A 649 34.76 -10.64 0.33
C ILE A 649 35.63 -10.64 -0.94
N GLN A 650 36.50 -9.65 -1.12
CA GLN A 650 37.44 -9.64 -2.22
C GLN A 650 38.40 -10.86 -2.14
N ALA A 651 38.94 -11.15 -0.95
CA ALA A 651 39.78 -12.34 -0.75
C ALA A 651 39.01 -13.66 -0.98
N LEU A 652 37.72 -13.71 -0.63
CA LEU A 652 36.82 -14.83 -0.94
C LEU A 652 36.55 -14.98 -2.46
N GLN A 653 36.59 -13.89 -3.22
CA GLN A 653 36.46 -13.94 -4.68
C GLN A 653 37.74 -14.42 -5.37
N GLU A 654 38.91 -14.08 -4.81
CA GLU A 654 40.21 -14.41 -5.39
C GLU A 654 40.70 -15.82 -5.03
N THR A 655 40.19 -16.41 -3.94
CA THR A 655 40.59 -17.74 -3.49
C THR A 655 40.03 -18.87 -4.36
N LYS A 656 40.78 -19.98 -4.44
CA LYS A 656 40.37 -21.22 -5.11
C LYS A 656 39.89 -22.31 -4.14
N LEU A 657 39.89 -22.01 -2.84
CA LEU A 657 39.41 -22.94 -1.82
C LEU A 657 37.89 -23.12 -1.91
N PRO A 658 37.35 -24.28 -1.53
CA PRO A 658 35.91 -24.49 -1.49
C PRO A 658 35.25 -23.57 -0.45
N ILE A 659 34.15 -22.93 -0.85
CA ILE A 659 33.39 -21.98 -0.03
C ILE A 659 31.96 -22.48 0.14
N THR A 660 31.47 -22.50 1.38
CA THR A 660 30.05 -22.71 1.71
C THR A 660 29.48 -21.43 2.30
N SER A 661 28.56 -20.80 1.57
CA SER A 661 27.84 -19.63 2.08
C SER A 661 26.63 -20.04 2.89
N VAL A 662 26.49 -19.43 4.06
CA VAL A 662 25.38 -19.63 4.99
C VAL A 662 24.25 -18.70 4.61
N ASP A 663 23.11 -19.30 4.29
CA ASP A 663 21.81 -18.69 4.00
C ASP A 663 21.76 -17.88 2.70
N ALA A 664 22.75 -17.02 2.46
CA ALA A 664 22.96 -16.29 1.22
C ALA A 664 24.45 -15.95 1.01
N PRO A 665 24.97 -15.95 -0.22
CA PRO A 665 26.35 -15.55 -0.49
C PRO A 665 26.60 -14.09 -0.12
N SER A 666 27.67 -13.80 0.62
CA SER A 666 27.98 -12.43 1.03
C SER A 666 28.01 -11.47 -0.16
N SER A 667 27.41 -10.28 0.01
CA SER A 667 27.15 -9.22 -0.98
C SER A 667 26.08 -9.48 -2.05
N TRP A 668 25.43 -10.65 -2.08
CA TRP A 668 24.28 -10.87 -2.95
C TRP A 668 23.02 -10.23 -2.39
N ASP A 669 22.11 -9.82 -3.28
CA ASP A 669 20.77 -9.39 -2.93
C ASP A 669 19.84 -10.61 -2.83
N ILE A 670 18.96 -10.63 -1.82
CA ILE A 670 18.08 -11.78 -1.55
C ILE A 670 17.11 -12.05 -2.71
N GLU A 671 16.70 -11.01 -3.42
CA GLU A 671 15.70 -11.08 -4.49
C GLU A 671 16.35 -11.19 -5.87
N ASN A 672 17.37 -10.35 -6.11
CA ASN A 672 17.93 -10.14 -7.45
C ASN A 672 19.25 -10.91 -7.70
N GLY A 673 19.78 -11.60 -6.68
CA GLY A 673 21.02 -12.37 -6.79
C GLY A 673 22.30 -11.49 -6.79
N PRO A 674 23.36 -11.87 -7.53
CA PRO A 674 24.63 -11.15 -7.49
C PRO A 674 24.52 -9.72 -8.04
N PRO A 675 25.29 -8.75 -7.50
CA PRO A 675 25.30 -7.39 -8.00
C PRO A 675 25.83 -7.33 -9.44
N LYS A 676 25.27 -6.45 -10.28
CA LYS A 676 25.62 -6.34 -11.71
C LYS A 676 27.07 -5.89 -11.96
N SER A 677 27.67 -5.15 -11.02
CA SER A 677 29.05 -4.70 -11.05
C SER A 677 29.55 -4.41 -9.64
N GLY A 678 30.87 -4.45 -9.43
CA GLY A 678 31.50 -4.19 -8.13
C GLY A 678 31.76 -5.43 -7.29
N LEU A 679 32.02 -5.22 -6.01
CA LEU A 679 32.31 -6.29 -5.03
C LEU A 679 31.16 -7.30 -5.00
N GLY A 680 31.48 -8.59 -5.06
CA GLY A 680 30.46 -9.65 -5.09
C GLY A 680 29.94 -10.05 -6.47
N SER A 681 30.12 -9.23 -7.50
CA SER A 681 29.53 -9.47 -8.83
C SER A 681 30.01 -10.77 -9.49
N SER A 682 31.26 -11.15 -9.24
CA SER A 682 31.86 -12.41 -9.69
C SER A 682 31.98 -13.46 -8.59
N PHE A 683 31.40 -13.20 -7.40
CA PHE A 683 31.48 -14.14 -6.28
C PHE A 683 30.48 -15.27 -6.48
N MET A 684 30.96 -16.51 -6.59
CA MET A 684 30.13 -17.70 -6.70
C MET A 684 30.70 -18.79 -5.78
N PRO A 685 30.07 -19.06 -4.63
CA PRO A 685 30.58 -20.08 -3.71
C PRO A 685 30.39 -21.49 -4.29
N THR A 686 31.16 -22.45 -3.78
CA THR A 686 31.07 -23.86 -4.20
C THR A 686 29.75 -24.48 -3.77
N ALA A 687 29.27 -24.11 -2.58
CA ALA A 687 28.00 -24.55 -2.04
C ALA A 687 27.25 -23.41 -1.34
N LEU A 688 25.93 -23.53 -1.35
CA LEU A 688 25.02 -22.65 -0.63
C LEU A 688 24.14 -23.52 0.27
N ILE A 689 23.98 -23.14 1.54
CA ILE A 689 22.97 -23.73 2.41
C ILE A 689 21.90 -22.69 2.72
N SER A 690 20.68 -22.90 2.24
CA SER A 690 19.53 -22.07 2.63
C SER A 690 18.95 -22.56 3.95
N LEU A 691 18.87 -21.67 4.93
CA LEU A 691 18.30 -21.98 6.24
C LEU A 691 16.80 -21.75 6.22
N THR A 692 16.04 -22.63 6.88
CA THR A 692 14.57 -22.64 6.91
C THR A 692 13.92 -22.95 5.55
N ALA A 693 14.14 -22.11 4.53
CA ALA A 693 13.60 -22.27 3.18
C ALA A 693 14.53 -21.64 2.13
N PRO A 694 14.48 -22.09 0.86
CA PRO A 694 15.19 -21.44 -0.24
C PRO A 694 14.78 -19.98 -0.44
N LYS A 695 15.76 -19.11 -0.71
CA LYS A 695 15.55 -17.69 -1.01
C LYS A 695 15.54 -17.45 -2.53
N PRO A 696 14.88 -16.40 -3.04
CA PRO A 696 14.78 -16.14 -4.48
C PRO A 696 16.14 -16.05 -5.21
N LEU A 697 17.19 -15.56 -4.52
CA LEU A 697 18.57 -15.52 -5.02
C LEU A 697 19.11 -16.87 -5.53
N VAL A 698 18.58 -17.99 -5.03
CA VAL A 698 19.01 -19.35 -5.40
C VAL A 698 18.88 -19.58 -6.91
N LYS A 699 17.94 -18.90 -7.59
CA LYS A 699 17.76 -18.96 -9.05
C LYS A 699 19.01 -18.52 -9.83
N HIS A 700 19.88 -17.72 -9.22
CA HIS A 700 21.11 -17.21 -9.83
C HIS A 700 22.34 -18.04 -9.45
N PHE A 701 22.21 -18.96 -8.48
CA PHE A 701 23.27 -19.81 -8.00
C PHE A 701 23.54 -20.98 -8.97
N LYS A 702 24.79 -21.46 -9.03
CA LYS A 702 25.20 -22.54 -9.97
C LYS A 702 26.08 -23.62 -9.33
N GLY A 703 26.08 -23.73 -8.01
CA GLY A 703 26.83 -24.74 -7.27
C GLY A 703 25.94 -25.79 -6.60
N ARG A 704 26.46 -26.45 -5.56
CA ARG A 704 25.71 -27.43 -4.76
C ARG A 704 24.81 -26.74 -3.74
N HIS A 705 23.51 -26.99 -3.76
CA HIS A 705 22.55 -26.34 -2.88
C HIS A 705 22.03 -27.30 -1.81
N PHE A 706 22.06 -26.85 -0.57
CA PHE A 706 21.54 -27.57 0.59
C PHE A 706 20.41 -26.78 1.24
N ILE A 707 19.44 -27.48 1.81
CA ILE A 707 18.37 -26.89 2.62
C ILE A 707 18.51 -27.39 4.06
N GLY A 708 18.61 -26.46 5.00
CA GLY A 708 18.64 -26.69 6.45
C GLY A 708 17.36 -26.20 7.11
N GLY A 709 16.27 -26.96 6.98
CA GLY A 709 14.93 -26.58 7.43
C GLY A 709 14.11 -27.74 7.99
N ARG A 710 14.74 -28.79 8.52
CA ARG A 710 14.04 -30.01 8.99
C ARG A 710 12.99 -29.75 10.08
N PHE A 711 13.19 -28.71 10.87
CA PHE A 711 12.29 -28.30 11.95
C PHE A 711 11.03 -27.56 11.46
N VAL A 712 10.95 -27.22 10.16
CA VAL A 712 9.77 -26.60 9.57
C VAL A 712 8.62 -27.60 9.54
N THR A 713 7.51 -27.25 10.18
CA THR A 713 6.33 -28.12 10.22
C THR A 713 5.56 -28.07 8.89
N PRO A 714 4.86 -29.16 8.50
CA PRO A 714 4.03 -29.16 7.30
C PRO A 714 2.94 -28.08 7.28
N SER A 715 2.45 -27.65 8.45
CA SER A 715 1.49 -26.56 8.57
C SER A 715 2.08 -25.20 8.20
N ILE A 716 3.33 -24.94 8.59
CA ILE A 716 4.05 -23.72 8.23
C ILE A 716 4.41 -23.74 6.74
N ALA A 717 4.94 -24.86 6.24
CA ALA A 717 5.26 -25.01 4.82
C ALA A 717 4.04 -24.78 3.91
N LYS A 718 2.89 -25.37 4.26
CA LYS A 718 1.62 -25.16 3.55
C LYS A 718 1.13 -23.71 3.61
N LYS A 719 1.44 -22.97 4.68
CA LYS A 719 1.03 -21.58 4.84
C LYS A 719 1.83 -20.63 3.95
N PHE A 720 3.11 -20.92 3.76
CA PHE A 720 4.04 -20.13 2.95
C PHE A 720 4.21 -20.68 1.52
N ASP A 721 3.41 -21.68 1.15
CA ASP A 721 3.31 -22.28 -0.20
C ASP A 721 4.59 -22.95 -0.72
N PHE A 722 5.42 -23.49 0.19
CA PHE A 722 6.63 -24.23 -0.19
C PHE A 722 6.61 -25.69 0.29
N GLU A 723 7.32 -26.56 -0.44
CA GLU A 723 7.43 -27.98 -0.10
C GLU A 723 8.64 -28.25 0.81
N VAL A 724 8.42 -28.99 1.91
CA VAL A 724 9.53 -29.44 2.77
C VAL A 724 10.15 -30.67 2.13
N PRO A 725 11.45 -30.64 1.78
CA PRO A 725 12.13 -31.80 1.21
C PRO A 725 12.26 -32.93 2.23
N GLU A 726 12.35 -34.17 1.75
CA GLU A 726 12.48 -35.34 2.62
C GLU A 726 13.91 -35.48 3.18
N TYR A 727 14.06 -35.42 4.50
CA TYR A 727 15.36 -35.57 5.18
C TYR A 727 15.63 -37.03 5.54
N LYS A 728 16.81 -37.54 5.19
CA LYS A 728 17.20 -38.94 5.45
C LYS A 728 17.64 -39.12 6.91
N GLY A 729 17.09 -40.12 7.60
CA GLY A 729 17.56 -40.55 8.93
C GLY A 729 17.69 -39.39 9.93
N ILE A 730 18.92 -39.15 10.40
CA ILE A 730 19.28 -38.12 11.40
C ILE A 730 19.75 -36.78 10.78
N ASP A 731 19.74 -36.68 9.45
CA ASP A 731 20.30 -35.53 8.74
C ASP A 731 19.44 -34.28 8.93
N GLN A 732 20.08 -33.16 9.22
CA GLN A 732 19.48 -31.81 9.31
C GLN A 732 19.57 -31.04 7.98
N VAL A 733 20.23 -31.63 6.98
CA VAL A 733 20.38 -31.06 5.64
C VAL A 733 20.05 -32.05 4.54
N VAL A 734 19.49 -31.52 3.47
CA VAL A 734 19.23 -32.25 2.22
C VAL A 734 19.80 -31.47 1.05
N GLU A 735 20.43 -32.18 0.13
CA GLU A 735 20.95 -31.60 -1.11
C GLU A 735 19.81 -31.58 -2.15
N VAL A 736 19.67 -30.47 -2.84
CA VAL A 736 18.57 -30.20 -3.77
C VAL A 736 19.09 -29.63 -5.08
N GLU A 737 18.38 -29.90 -6.18
CA GLU A 737 18.73 -29.35 -7.48
C GLU A 737 18.31 -27.88 -7.60
N VAL A 738 19.17 -27.07 -8.24
CA VAL A 738 19.00 -25.62 -8.35
C VAL A 738 17.91 -25.22 -9.37
N SER A 739 17.49 -26.14 -10.26
CA SER A 739 16.58 -25.85 -11.38
C SER A 739 15.09 -26.14 -11.14
N GLU A 740 14.70 -26.85 -10.07
CA GLU A 740 13.32 -27.35 -9.91
C GLU A 740 12.55 -26.78 -8.70
N GLN A 741 13.07 -25.76 -8.02
CA GLN A 741 12.40 -25.25 -6.82
C GLN A 741 11.20 -24.35 -7.19
N LYS A 742 9.99 -24.81 -6.85
CA LYS A 742 8.92 -23.89 -6.48
C LYS A 742 9.38 -23.16 -5.21
N LEU A 743 9.28 -21.83 -5.24
CA LEU A 743 9.44 -20.99 -4.05
C LEU A 743 8.42 -21.38 -3.00
#